data_AF-A0A973D583-F1
#
_entry.id   AF-A0A973D583-F1
#
_cell.length_a   1.000
_cell.length_b   1.000
_cell.length_c   1.000
_cell.angle_alpha   90.00
_cell.angle_beta   90.00
_cell.angle_gamma   90.00
#
_symmetry.space_group_name_H-M   'P 1'
#
loop_
_entity.id
_entity.type
_entity.pdbx_description
1 polymer ?
#
loop_
_entity_poly.entity_id
_entity_poly.type
_entity_poly.pdbx_seq_one_letter_code
_entity_poly.pdbx_strand_id
1 'polypeptide(L)'
;DLEPGKQVPRSVTLKISDEEGNRTVEMGYQLFVPASFDAKKKMPLMLFLHGAGERGTDLNKVKQWGPPRIVEKKPDFPFIVASPQCPRGQQWDVTALSRLLDHLEETLPVDGDRIVVTGLSMGGFGSWSLIAAEPDRFAAAAPICGGGHRATAPRITEIPIWNFHGADDQVVPEKRSRQMIDAIRAAGGTKIKYTLYPGVGHDSWKKAYSGTDLWEWLLAQKLSARNKDQKILERAGKNRKEVEQALESCSGSALETMQWLLERMPESDLQSLSAEFLLENLSEARAAFESAPWEEQIPEQIFRDAVLPYASINERRDRWRADFRKRFEPLVAAAQSPSEAAAILNQKIFGMLDVKYSTKRPKPDQSPYESMDAGLASCTGLSVLLIDACRSVGVPARFVGTPLWSDGSGNHSWVEIWDDGWHFTGAAEPTGNQLDRAWFAGRASHATREDPKNAIYAVTWRSTPISFPMTWKPQDQSVGAVDVTDRYTTGEVTVADGRARVRFRVIDAESKDRTSSSIKVYGEDSQLHFEGTSKDERFDGNDHIEAQLEIGKPFVVIAEREGDVTASTFVVEKDEQLISIEMAALSSKAASAEAVRSLGEYLSVCGFRDSIQQTPFARTPLTRDDADAAASQIWQAHANEIVKERAEEMEKQVLTIGELEMPFWFEASGTPAPTGRSLWISLHGGGGAPPEVNDQQWENQKRLYRPEEGVYLAPRAPTNTWNLWHQRHIDQFFDRLIENLIVFHQVDPNRIYVMGYSAGGDGVYQIGPRMADRWAAVAMMAGHPNDARPDSMRNTPFTLHMGAKDEPYNRNGQAQIWKDKLTVLAAADPGGYPHWVEIYPDKGHWMDREDAAAVPWMAKHTRNLRPKKLVWQQDDVTSKRFYWLRVEDPKARSRVVVEIDGQKIKLIESEGVSKLTFRFDDSMLDLDDPVLFERDGRPLHECSIDRTIATIARTMAERGDPIGMFSAEVTLEIPPKETSE
;
A
#
# COMPACT_ATOMS: atom_id res chain seq x y z
N ASP A 1 -17.10 -38.75 -2.88
CA ASP A 1 -18.30 -39.63 -2.83
C ASP A 1 -17.98 -41.08 -3.14
N LEU A 2 -17.76 -41.91 -2.13
CA LEU A 2 -17.62 -43.37 -2.29
C LEU A 2 -18.99 -44.03 -2.48
N GLU A 3 -19.09 -45.06 -3.33
CA GLU A 3 -20.30 -45.88 -3.48
C GLU A 3 -20.03 -47.32 -3.02
N PRO A 4 -20.24 -47.66 -1.73
CA PRO A 4 -20.07 -49.01 -1.22
C PRO A 4 -20.82 -50.08 -2.02
N GLY A 5 -20.14 -51.20 -2.30
CA GLY A 5 -20.66 -52.32 -3.07
C GLY A 5 -20.60 -52.13 -4.60
N LYS A 6 -20.06 -51.00 -5.09
CA LYS A 6 -19.92 -50.71 -6.52
C LYS A 6 -18.51 -50.30 -6.90
N GLN A 7 -18.18 -50.51 -8.18
CA GLN A 7 -16.95 -49.99 -8.78
C GLN A 7 -17.18 -48.61 -9.37
N VAL A 8 -16.39 -47.63 -8.94
CA VAL A 8 -16.45 -46.25 -9.39
C VAL A 8 -15.15 -45.90 -10.12
N PRO A 9 -15.21 -45.36 -11.35
CA PRO A 9 -14.03 -44.86 -12.05
C PRO A 9 -13.50 -43.60 -11.35
N ARG A 10 -12.18 -43.53 -11.21
CA ARG A 10 -11.44 -42.40 -10.64
C ARG A 10 -10.26 -42.05 -11.53
N SER A 11 -9.75 -40.84 -11.39
CA SER A 11 -8.50 -40.39 -11.99
C SER A 11 -7.71 -39.63 -10.93
N VAL A 12 -6.40 -39.78 -10.97
CA VAL A 12 -5.48 -39.02 -10.12
C VAL A 12 -4.28 -38.56 -10.94
N THR A 13 -3.90 -37.31 -10.73
CA THR A 13 -2.70 -36.69 -11.28
C THR A 13 -1.54 -36.98 -10.34
N LEU A 14 -0.64 -37.89 -10.73
CA LEU A 14 0.51 -38.29 -9.91
C LEU A 14 1.74 -37.49 -10.34
N LYS A 15 2.29 -36.68 -9.43
CA LYS A 15 3.57 -36.00 -9.64
C LYS A 15 4.70 -36.93 -9.21
N ILE A 16 5.59 -37.23 -10.13
CA ILE A 16 6.73 -38.13 -9.94
C ILE A 16 8.02 -37.33 -10.10
N SER A 17 8.91 -37.48 -9.12
CA SER A 17 10.28 -36.96 -9.14
C SER A 17 11.20 -38.15 -8.94
N ASP A 18 11.92 -38.53 -9.99
CA ASP A 18 12.90 -39.61 -9.98
C ASP A 18 14.18 -39.19 -10.73
N GLU A 19 15.15 -40.10 -10.90
CA GLU A 19 16.43 -39.82 -11.57
C GLU A 19 16.27 -39.36 -13.04
N GLU A 20 15.09 -39.56 -13.64
CA GLU A 20 14.75 -39.12 -15.01
C GLU A 20 14.12 -37.72 -15.06
N GLY A 21 13.92 -37.09 -13.89
CA GLY A 21 13.39 -35.74 -13.73
C GLY A 21 11.96 -35.69 -13.17
N ASN A 22 11.37 -34.49 -13.21
CA ASN A 22 10.00 -34.28 -12.76
C ASN A 22 9.02 -34.56 -13.91
N ARG A 23 8.04 -35.44 -13.68
CA ARG A 23 6.98 -35.74 -14.63
C ARG A 23 5.63 -35.93 -13.95
N THR A 24 4.57 -35.64 -14.68
CA THR A 24 3.20 -35.84 -14.22
C THR A 24 2.58 -37.01 -14.97
N VAL A 25 1.97 -37.93 -14.24
CA VAL A 25 1.27 -39.10 -14.78
C VAL A 25 -0.20 -39.02 -14.40
N GLU A 26 -1.06 -38.84 -15.40
CA GLU A 26 -2.50 -39.04 -15.23
C GLU A 26 -2.81 -40.53 -15.17
N MET A 27 -3.34 -41.00 -14.05
CA MET A 27 -3.68 -42.40 -13.85
C MET A 27 -5.17 -42.57 -13.55
N GLY A 28 -5.89 -43.13 -14.51
CA GLY A 28 -7.25 -43.62 -14.30
C GLY A 28 -7.24 -44.98 -13.58
N TYR A 29 -8.18 -45.19 -12.66
CA TYR A 29 -8.34 -46.46 -11.95
C TYR A 29 -9.81 -46.76 -11.61
N GLN A 30 -10.16 -48.04 -11.52
CA GLN A 30 -11.42 -48.48 -10.92
C GLN A 30 -11.22 -48.67 -9.42
N LEU A 31 -12.07 -48.03 -8.62
CA LEU A 31 -12.08 -48.19 -7.17
C LEU A 31 -13.35 -48.92 -6.73
N PHE A 32 -13.18 -50.00 -5.97
CA PHE A 32 -14.26 -50.69 -5.27
C PHE A 32 -14.02 -50.61 -3.76
N VAL A 33 -15.07 -50.24 -3.03
CA VAL A 33 -15.13 -50.45 -1.58
C VAL A 33 -16.29 -51.40 -1.25
N PRO A 34 -16.15 -52.32 -0.28
CA PRO A 34 -17.18 -53.31 0.02
C PRO A 34 -18.48 -52.67 0.49
N ALA A 35 -19.63 -53.33 0.34
CA ALA A 35 -20.91 -52.82 0.85
C ALA A 35 -20.90 -52.67 2.39
N SER A 36 -20.09 -53.48 3.06
CA SER A 36 -19.76 -53.41 4.49
C SER A 36 -18.71 -52.35 4.87
N PHE A 37 -18.30 -51.47 3.95
CA PHE A 37 -17.30 -50.43 4.20
C PHE A 37 -17.74 -49.45 5.31
N ASP A 38 -16.84 -49.24 6.28
CA ASP A 38 -17.01 -48.33 7.41
C ASP A 38 -15.81 -47.37 7.44
N ALA A 39 -16.06 -46.08 7.21
CA ALA A 39 -15.02 -45.05 7.15
C ALA A 39 -14.21 -44.93 8.45
N LYS A 40 -14.73 -45.45 9.58
CA LYS A 40 -14.07 -45.42 10.88
C LYS A 40 -13.14 -46.63 11.13
N LYS A 41 -13.16 -47.64 10.26
CA LYS A 41 -12.39 -48.88 10.43
C LYS A 41 -11.38 -49.04 9.32
N LYS A 42 -10.14 -49.34 9.70
CA LYS A 42 -9.09 -49.66 8.74
C LYS A 42 -9.41 -50.98 8.02
N MET A 43 -9.31 -50.98 6.70
CA MET A 43 -9.61 -52.13 5.84
C MET A 43 -8.40 -52.55 5.00
N PRO A 44 -8.24 -53.85 4.69
CA PRO A 44 -7.17 -54.31 3.83
C PRO A 44 -7.36 -53.81 2.39
N LEU A 45 -6.25 -53.41 1.75
CA LEU A 45 -6.22 -52.88 0.38
C LEU A 45 -5.61 -53.91 -0.57
N MET A 46 -6.26 -54.13 -1.71
CA MET A 46 -5.76 -54.93 -2.82
C MET A 46 -5.53 -54.05 -4.05
N LEU A 47 -4.27 -53.98 -4.48
CA LEU A 47 -3.90 -53.40 -5.77
C LEU A 47 -3.91 -54.49 -6.85
N PHE A 48 -4.73 -54.31 -7.88
CA PHE A 48 -4.82 -55.23 -9.02
C PHE A 48 -4.20 -54.63 -10.29
N LEU A 49 -3.25 -55.35 -10.88
CA LEU A 49 -2.58 -54.95 -12.13
C LEU A 49 -3.04 -55.82 -13.31
N HIS A 50 -3.66 -55.20 -14.32
CA HIS A 50 -4.17 -55.88 -15.50
C HIS A 50 -3.08 -56.28 -16.52
N GLY A 51 -3.47 -57.05 -17.55
CA GLY A 51 -2.58 -57.52 -18.62
C GLY A 51 -2.42 -56.51 -19.77
N ALA A 52 -1.61 -56.83 -20.78
CA ALA A 52 -1.36 -55.90 -21.89
C ALA A 52 -2.60 -55.60 -22.76
N GLY A 53 -3.66 -56.43 -22.69
CA GLY A 53 -4.90 -56.29 -23.46
C GLY A 53 -5.82 -55.18 -22.96
N GLU A 54 -5.78 -54.86 -21.66
CA GLU A 54 -6.67 -53.85 -21.04
C GLU A 54 -6.06 -52.43 -21.02
N ARG A 55 -4.88 -52.24 -21.63
CA ARG A 55 -4.24 -50.91 -21.75
C ARG A 55 -5.10 -49.92 -22.53
N GLY A 56 -5.04 -48.65 -22.14
CA GLY A 56 -5.74 -47.57 -22.84
C GLY A 56 -6.25 -46.50 -21.88
N THR A 57 -7.35 -45.86 -22.28
CA THR A 57 -8.02 -44.79 -21.52
C THR A 57 -9.47 -45.14 -21.15
N ASP A 58 -9.97 -46.29 -21.60
CA ASP A 58 -11.31 -46.78 -21.25
C ASP A 58 -11.22 -47.71 -20.03
N LEU A 59 -11.57 -47.15 -18.86
CA LEU A 59 -11.51 -47.87 -17.58
C LEU A 59 -12.48 -49.06 -17.50
N ASN A 60 -13.43 -49.21 -18.43
CA ASN A 60 -14.27 -50.41 -18.44
C ASN A 60 -13.51 -51.65 -18.89
N LYS A 61 -12.43 -51.50 -19.65
CA LYS A 61 -11.56 -52.64 -20.04
C LYS A 61 -10.92 -53.31 -18.83
N VAL A 62 -10.61 -52.53 -17.79
CA VAL A 62 -10.01 -53.06 -16.55
C VAL A 62 -10.91 -54.10 -15.87
N LYS A 63 -12.23 -54.00 -16.07
CA LYS A 63 -13.24 -54.92 -15.50
C LYS A 63 -13.33 -56.27 -16.21
N GLN A 64 -12.55 -56.49 -17.28
CA GLN A 64 -12.68 -57.70 -18.11
C GLN A 64 -12.25 -58.98 -17.38
N TRP A 65 -11.29 -58.90 -16.47
CA TRP A 65 -10.67 -60.05 -15.78
C TRP A 65 -10.31 -59.73 -14.32
N GLY A 66 -10.03 -60.76 -13.52
CA GLY A 66 -9.49 -60.60 -12.17
C GLY A 66 -10.46 -60.02 -11.13
N PRO A 67 -9.93 -59.49 -10.00
CA PRO A 67 -10.69 -58.84 -8.95
C PRO A 67 -11.77 -57.85 -9.43
N PRO A 68 -11.51 -56.89 -10.35
CA PRO A 68 -12.54 -55.94 -10.77
C PRO A 68 -13.73 -56.63 -11.46
N ARG A 69 -13.55 -57.76 -12.14
CA ARG A 69 -14.68 -58.55 -12.65
C ARG A 69 -15.48 -59.26 -11.56
N ILE A 70 -14.81 -59.67 -10.49
CA ILE A 70 -15.38 -60.47 -9.41
C ILE A 70 -16.26 -59.61 -8.51
N VAL A 71 -15.80 -58.40 -8.17
CA VAL A 71 -16.51 -57.49 -7.28
C VAL A 71 -17.84 -56.99 -7.88
N GLU A 72 -18.01 -57.01 -9.21
CA GLU A 72 -19.32 -56.76 -9.85
C GLU A 72 -20.41 -57.74 -9.41
N LYS A 73 -20.02 -58.95 -8.98
CA LYS A 73 -20.93 -60.01 -8.53
C LYS A 73 -20.79 -60.31 -7.04
N LYS A 74 -19.88 -59.64 -6.34
CA LYS A 74 -19.58 -59.84 -4.92
C LYS A 74 -19.48 -58.47 -4.22
N PRO A 75 -20.62 -57.86 -3.87
CA PRO A 75 -20.64 -56.53 -3.26
C PRO A 75 -19.96 -56.48 -1.88
N ASP A 76 -19.80 -57.61 -1.18
CA ASP A 76 -19.07 -57.72 0.09
C ASP A 76 -17.71 -58.43 -0.05
N PHE A 77 -16.99 -58.14 -1.13
CA PHE A 77 -15.61 -58.64 -1.27
C PHE A 77 -14.73 -58.08 -0.13
N PRO A 78 -13.82 -58.85 0.49
CA PRO A 78 -13.21 -58.47 1.78
C PRO A 78 -12.11 -57.40 1.71
N PHE A 79 -11.88 -56.80 0.54
CA PHE A 79 -10.82 -55.82 0.30
C PHE A 79 -11.40 -54.54 -0.31
N ILE A 80 -10.78 -53.40 0.01
CA ILE A 80 -10.79 -52.27 -0.91
C ILE A 80 -9.99 -52.71 -2.14
N VAL A 81 -10.54 -52.57 -3.35
CA VAL A 81 -9.85 -52.98 -4.59
C VAL A 81 -9.60 -51.76 -5.46
N ALA A 82 -8.32 -51.45 -5.68
CA ALA A 82 -7.87 -50.44 -6.62
C ALA A 82 -7.28 -51.11 -7.86
N SER A 83 -7.83 -50.78 -9.02
CA SER A 83 -7.41 -51.36 -10.31
C SER A 83 -7.03 -50.24 -11.29
N PRO A 84 -5.77 -49.76 -11.28
CA PRO A 84 -5.30 -48.75 -12.24
C PRO A 84 -5.30 -49.27 -13.68
N GLN A 85 -5.34 -48.35 -14.64
CA GLN A 85 -5.16 -48.63 -16.05
C GLN A 85 -3.81 -48.13 -16.55
N CYS A 86 -3.00 -49.04 -17.09
CA CYS A 86 -1.76 -48.72 -17.78
C CYS A 86 -2.08 -48.09 -19.16
N PRO A 87 -1.47 -46.94 -19.53
CA PRO A 87 -1.72 -46.30 -20.81
C PRO A 87 -1.34 -47.15 -22.02
N ARG A 88 -1.91 -46.81 -23.17
CA ARG A 88 -1.62 -47.52 -24.43
C ARG A 88 -0.13 -47.43 -24.78
N GLY A 89 0.49 -48.57 -25.08
CA GLY A 89 1.90 -48.64 -25.48
C GLY A 89 2.90 -48.62 -24.33
N GLN A 90 2.45 -48.41 -23.08
CA GLN A 90 3.32 -48.40 -21.91
C GLN A 90 3.37 -49.76 -21.20
N GLN A 91 4.24 -49.84 -20.20
CA GLN A 91 4.37 -50.91 -19.20
C GLN A 91 3.99 -50.36 -17.82
N TRP A 92 3.95 -51.22 -16.79
CA TRP A 92 3.71 -50.74 -15.43
C TRP A 92 4.89 -49.91 -14.91
N ASP A 93 4.58 -48.68 -14.51
CA ASP A 93 5.49 -47.75 -13.87
C ASP A 93 5.40 -47.92 -12.35
N VAL A 94 6.47 -48.44 -11.75
CA VAL A 94 6.50 -48.76 -10.32
C VAL A 94 6.40 -47.50 -9.46
N THR A 95 7.03 -46.40 -9.88
CA THR A 95 6.97 -45.12 -9.14
C THR A 95 5.57 -44.54 -9.19
N ALA A 96 4.89 -44.61 -10.34
CA ALA A 96 3.49 -44.20 -10.45
C ALA A 96 2.56 -45.06 -9.59
N LEU A 97 2.78 -46.38 -9.55
CA LEU A 97 1.99 -47.28 -8.69
C LEU A 97 2.21 -47.00 -7.19
N SER A 98 3.44 -46.69 -6.79
CA SER A 98 3.77 -46.24 -5.43
C SER A 98 3.01 -44.96 -5.06
N ARG A 99 3.02 -43.95 -5.94
CA ARG A 99 2.28 -42.69 -5.72
C ARG A 99 0.76 -42.89 -5.69
N LEU A 100 0.23 -43.82 -6.47
CA LEU A 100 -1.18 -44.20 -6.35
C LEU A 100 -1.48 -44.80 -4.98
N LEU A 101 -0.61 -45.66 -4.44
CA LEU A 101 -0.79 -46.21 -3.10
C LEU A 101 -0.71 -45.10 -2.03
N ASP A 102 0.21 -44.14 -2.15
CA ASP A 102 0.28 -42.98 -1.25
C ASP A 102 -1.07 -42.26 -1.22
N HIS A 103 -1.58 -41.93 -2.41
CA HIS A 103 -2.88 -41.28 -2.56
C HIS A 103 -4.05 -42.10 -1.95
N LEU A 104 -4.05 -43.41 -2.12
CA LEU A 104 -5.10 -44.28 -1.57
C LEU A 104 -5.04 -44.38 -0.05
N GLU A 105 -3.84 -44.43 0.53
CA GLU A 105 -3.64 -44.46 1.98
C GLU A 105 -4.00 -43.12 2.64
N GLU A 106 -3.80 -42.00 1.93
CA GLU A 106 -4.20 -40.68 2.38
C GLU A 106 -5.71 -40.44 2.31
N THR A 107 -6.38 -41.01 1.31
CA THR A 107 -7.79 -40.71 1.02
C THR A 107 -8.78 -41.75 1.52
N LEU A 108 -8.32 -42.91 1.97
CA LEU A 108 -9.15 -44.02 2.43
C LEU A 108 -8.63 -44.60 3.75
N PRO A 109 -9.51 -45.20 4.60
CA PRO A 109 -9.09 -45.85 5.84
C PRO A 109 -8.43 -47.20 5.54
N VAL A 110 -7.23 -47.17 4.96
CA VAL A 110 -6.45 -48.37 4.63
C VAL A 110 -5.75 -48.89 5.89
N ASP A 111 -5.80 -50.19 6.11
CA ASP A 111 -4.89 -50.88 7.04
C ASP A 111 -3.53 -51.04 6.35
N GLY A 112 -2.60 -50.12 6.65
CA GLY A 112 -1.25 -50.13 6.08
C GLY A 112 -0.45 -51.40 6.35
N ASP A 113 -0.83 -52.20 7.36
CA ASP A 113 -0.19 -53.50 7.60
C ASP A 113 -0.81 -54.62 6.73
N ARG A 114 -1.82 -54.33 5.91
CA ARG A 114 -2.58 -55.31 5.10
C ARG A 114 -2.80 -54.86 3.66
N ILE A 115 -1.76 -54.28 3.06
CA ILE A 115 -1.75 -53.97 1.63
C ILE A 115 -1.23 -55.19 0.85
N VAL A 116 -1.98 -55.65 -0.16
CA VAL A 116 -1.60 -56.79 -1.01
C VAL A 116 -1.63 -56.41 -2.49
N VAL A 117 -0.80 -57.06 -3.30
CA VAL A 117 -0.77 -56.85 -4.76
C VAL A 117 -0.94 -58.15 -5.54
N THR A 118 -1.75 -58.11 -6.59
CA THR A 118 -1.91 -59.23 -7.52
C THR A 118 -2.07 -58.73 -8.96
N GLY A 119 -1.68 -59.53 -9.93
CA GLY A 119 -1.72 -59.11 -11.33
C GLY A 119 -1.45 -60.24 -12.31
N LEU A 120 -1.91 -60.08 -13.55
CA LEU A 120 -1.84 -61.10 -14.60
C LEU A 120 -1.00 -60.66 -15.79
N SER A 121 -0.22 -61.58 -16.39
CA SER A 121 0.59 -61.31 -17.59
C SER A 121 1.52 -60.10 -17.35
N MET A 122 1.36 -59.01 -18.10
CA MET A 122 2.02 -57.71 -17.85
C MET A 122 1.88 -57.26 -16.38
N GLY A 123 0.70 -57.36 -15.79
CA GLY A 123 0.46 -57.08 -14.38
C GLY A 123 1.17 -58.05 -13.44
N GLY A 124 1.41 -59.29 -13.85
CA GLY A 124 2.25 -60.23 -13.12
C GLY A 124 3.72 -59.77 -13.06
N PHE A 125 4.26 -59.22 -14.16
CA PHE A 125 5.58 -58.55 -14.14
C PHE A 125 5.58 -57.29 -13.26
N GLY A 126 4.49 -56.50 -13.32
CA GLY A 126 4.30 -55.33 -12.47
C GLY A 126 4.29 -55.68 -10.97
N SER A 127 3.56 -56.73 -10.58
CA SER A 127 3.50 -57.19 -9.19
C SER A 127 4.87 -57.60 -8.66
N TRP A 128 5.66 -58.34 -9.44
CA TRP A 128 7.04 -58.69 -9.06
C TRP A 128 7.94 -57.47 -8.89
N SER A 129 7.81 -56.47 -9.77
CA SER A 129 8.65 -55.28 -9.76
C SER A 129 8.30 -54.36 -8.60
N LEU A 130 7.01 -54.18 -8.32
CA LEU A 130 6.52 -53.31 -7.25
C LEU A 130 6.94 -53.81 -5.86
N ILE A 131 6.75 -55.09 -5.55
CA ILE A 131 7.18 -55.62 -4.24
C ILE A 131 8.70 -55.62 -4.06
N ALA A 132 9.47 -55.64 -5.14
CA ALA A 132 10.93 -55.55 -5.08
C ALA A 132 11.43 -54.11 -4.85
N ALA A 133 10.65 -53.13 -5.30
CA ALA A 133 10.94 -51.72 -5.07
C ALA A 133 10.51 -51.27 -3.67
N GLU A 134 9.38 -51.78 -3.18
CA GLU A 134 8.80 -51.43 -1.87
C GLU A 134 8.58 -52.66 -0.98
N PRO A 135 9.65 -53.36 -0.58
CA PRO A 135 9.52 -54.65 0.11
C PRO A 135 8.85 -54.57 1.48
N ASP A 136 8.80 -53.38 2.06
CA ASP A 136 8.23 -53.12 3.39
C ASP A 136 6.76 -52.70 3.36
N ARG A 137 6.19 -52.47 2.18
CA ARG A 137 4.81 -51.95 2.04
C ARG A 137 3.76 -53.04 1.94
N PHE A 138 4.14 -54.22 1.44
CA PHE A 138 3.18 -55.28 1.11
C PHE A 138 3.16 -56.38 2.15
N ALA A 139 1.96 -56.69 2.66
CA ALA A 139 1.70 -57.84 3.49
C ALA A 139 1.84 -59.16 2.72
N ALA A 140 1.51 -59.17 1.41
CA ALA A 140 1.68 -60.31 0.52
C ALA A 140 1.50 -59.97 -0.97
N ALA A 141 1.92 -60.89 -1.84
CA ALA A 141 1.71 -60.77 -3.29
C ALA A 141 1.29 -62.07 -3.98
N ALA A 142 0.48 -61.94 -5.04
CA ALA A 142 0.06 -63.05 -5.90
C ALA A 142 0.28 -62.74 -7.40
N PRO A 143 1.51 -62.85 -7.93
CA PRO A 143 1.79 -62.64 -9.35
C PRO A 143 1.32 -63.83 -10.20
N ILE A 144 0.66 -63.58 -11.34
CA ILE A 144 0.10 -64.62 -12.23
C ILE A 144 0.66 -64.48 -13.65
N CYS A 145 1.18 -65.57 -14.20
CA CYS A 145 1.76 -65.69 -15.55
C CYS A 145 2.65 -64.51 -16.00
N GLY A 146 3.53 -64.05 -15.10
CA GLY A 146 4.53 -63.00 -15.35
C GLY A 146 5.96 -63.47 -15.03
N GLY A 147 6.89 -62.53 -14.87
CA GLY A 147 8.27 -62.81 -14.46
C GLY A 147 8.87 -61.67 -13.64
N GLY A 148 9.88 -61.99 -12.82
CA GLY A 148 10.63 -61.01 -12.02
C GLY A 148 12.10 -60.96 -12.41
N HIS A 149 12.79 -59.87 -12.04
CA HIS A 149 14.22 -59.76 -12.24
C HIS A 149 14.97 -60.49 -11.11
N ARG A 150 15.65 -61.61 -11.43
CA ARG A 150 16.29 -62.48 -10.42
C ARG A 150 17.18 -61.78 -9.39
N ALA A 151 17.87 -60.70 -9.79
CA ALA A 151 18.72 -59.93 -8.87
C ALA A 151 17.96 -59.24 -7.73
N THR A 152 16.64 -59.04 -7.85
CA THR A 152 15.84 -58.42 -6.79
C THR A 152 15.32 -59.44 -5.76
N ALA A 153 15.54 -60.73 -5.98
CA ALA A 153 15.07 -61.79 -5.10
C ALA A 153 15.46 -61.64 -3.62
N PRO A 154 16.70 -61.20 -3.26
CA PRO A 154 17.07 -60.99 -1.86
C PRO A 154 16.24 -59.93 -1.13
N ARG A 155 15.60 -59.00 -1.86
CA ARG A 155 14.80 -57.93 -1.25
C ARG A 155 13.43 -58.40 -0.76
N ILE A 156 12.96 -59.54 -1.22
CA ILE A 156 11.55 -59.98 -1.05
C ILE A 156 11.43 -61.35 -0.38
N THR A 157 12.48 -61.80 0.32
CA THR A 157 12.52 -63.11 0.99
C THR A 157 11.51 -63.23 2.13
N GLU A 158 11.17 -62.11 2.76
CA GLU A 158 10.25 -62.05 3.90
C GLU A 158 8.78 -61.85 3.52
N ILE A 159 8.50 -61.54 2.25
CA ILE A 159 7.15 -61.30 1.76
C ILE A 159 6.48 -62.65 1.44
N PRO A 160 5.32 -62.96 2.04
CA PRO A 160 4.49 -64.08 1.59
C PRO A 160 4.10 -63.93 0.12
N ILE A 161 4.50 -64.87 -0.73
CA ILE A 161 4.23 -64.84 -2.17
C ILE A 161 3.56 -66.15 -2.63
N TRP A 162 2.46 -66.06 -3.36
CA TRP A 162 1.85 -67.21 -4.05
C TRP A 162 1.75 -66.97 -5.55
N ASN A 163 2.66 -67.60 -6.32
CA ASN A 163 2.71 -67.46 -7.76
C ASN A 163 1.89 -68.53 -8.49
N PHE A 164 1.27 -68.14 -9.62
CA PHE A 164 0.47 -69.04 -10.47
C PHE A 164 0.91 -68.95 -11.94
N HIS A 165 0.94 -70.07 -12.66
CA HIS A 165 1.26 -70.10 -14.10
C HIS A 165 0.58 -71.27 -14.83
N GLY A 166 0.34 -71.14 -16.13
CA GLY A 166 -0.06 -72.26 -17.02
C GLY A 166 1.16 -73.00 -17.56
N ALA A 167 1.11 -74.34 -17.60
CA ALA A 167 2.21 -75.16 -18.09
C ALA A 167 2.47 -75.00 -19.60
N ASP A 168 1.42 -74.68 -20.36
CA ASP A 168 1.46 -74.58 -21.82
C ASP A 168 1.40 -73.13 -22.30
N ASP A 169 1.72 -72.15 -21.43
CA ASP A 169 1.74 -70.72 -21.77
C ASP A 169 2.80 -70.40 -22.83
N GLN A 170 2.35 -70.12 -24.05
CA GLN A 170 3.20 -69.75 -25.18
C GLN A 170 3.43 -68.24 -25.31
N VAL A 171 2.75 -67.41 -24.52
CA VAL A 171 2.89 -65.94 -24.56
C VAL A 171 3.93 -65.49 -23.54
N VAL A 172 3.81 -65.96 -22.30
CA VAL A 172 4.84 -65.79 -21.26
C VAL A 172 5.26 -67.18 -20.83
N PRO A 173 6.43 -67.68 -21.26
CA PRO A 173 6.85 -69.02 -20.88
C PRO A 173 6.93 -69.17 -19.35
N GLU A 174 6.37 -70.26 -18.83
CA GLU A 174 6.31 -70.60 -17.40
C GLU A 174 7.68 -70.47 -16.70
N LYS A 175 8.76 -70.74 -17.43
CA LYS A 175 10.15 -70.63 -16.99
C LYS A 175 10.47 -69.28 -16.36
N ARG A 176 9.78 -68.20 -16.77
CA ARG A 176 9.93 -66.86 -16.17
C ARG A 176 9.52 -66.84 -14.70
N SER A 177 8.39 -67.45 -14.35
CA SER A 177 7.97 -67.64 -12.95
C SER A 177 8.96 -68.51 -12.20
N ARG A 178 9.29 -69.69 -12.76
CA ARG A 178 10.17 -70.66 -12.11
C ARG A 178 11.53 -70.05 -11.75
N GLN A 179 12.13 -69.29 -12.67
CA GLN A 179 13.41 -68.62 -12.47
C GLN A 179 13.40 -67.61 -11.31
N MET A 180 12.32 -66.86 -11.12
CA MET A 180 12.21 -65.91 -10.00
C MET A 180 12.01 -66.64 -8.68
N ILE A 181 11.17 -67.68 -8.66
CA ILE A 181 10.93 -68.51 -7.47
C ILE A 181 12.22 -69.19 -7.01
N ASP A 182 12.97 -69.78 -7.93
CA ASP A 182 14.24 -70.43 -7.63
C ASP A 182 15.26 -69.43 -7.09
N ALA A 183 15.29 -68.19 -7.62
CA ALA A 183 16.15 -67.12 -7.10
C ALA A 183 15.78 -66.70 -5.67
N ILE A 184 14.48 -66.62 -5.35
CA ILE A 184 14.02 -66.29 -3.99
C ILE A 184 14.40 -67.39 -3.00
N ARG A 185 14.21 -68.66 -3.39
CA ARG A 185 14.64 -69.81 -2.56
C ARG A 185 16.15 -69.82 -2.35
N ALA A 186 16.93 -69.53 -3.40
CA ALA A 186 18.38 -69.43 -3.30
C ALA A 186 18.85 -68.28 -2.40
N ALA A 187 18.07 -67.20 -2.31
CA ALA A 187 18.33 -66.08 -1.41
C ALA A 187 17.86 -66.34 0.05
N GLY A 188 17.35 -67.53 0.37
CA GLY A 188 16.88 -67.90 1.71
C GLY A 188 15.38 -67.65 1.96
N GLY A 189 14.62 -67.24 0.94
CA GLY A 189 13.18 -67.03 1.06
C GLY A 189 12.41 -68.33 1.29
N THR A 190 11.70 -68.40 2.42
CA THR A 190 10.91 -69.59 2.82
C THR A 190 9.41 -69.43 2.61
N LYS A 191 8.92 -68.19 2.40
CA LYS A 191 7.49 -67.83 2.35
C LYS A 191 6.91 -67.81 0.92
N ILE A 192 7.33 -68.72 0.04
CA ILE A 192 6.91 -68.75 -1.37
C ILE A 192 6.17 -70.05 -1.77
N LYS A 193 4.97 -69.88 -2.34
CA LYS A 193 4.15 -70.95 -2.94
C LYS A 193 4.11 -70.82 -4.47
N TYR A 194 4.02 -71.95 -5.17
CA TYR A 194 3.94 -71.98 -6.64
C TYR A 194 2.91 -73.01 -7.11
N THR A 195 1.94 -72.56 -7.90
CA THR A 195 0.94 -73.42 -8.54
C THR A 195 1.11 -73.38 -10.05
N LEU A 196 1.46 -74.53 -10.65
CA LEU A 196 1.53 -74.72 -12.09
C LEU A 196 0.32 -75.52 -12.57
N TYR A 197 -0.44 -74.99 -13.52
CA TYR A 197 -1.63 -75.65 -14.05
C TYR A 197 -1.32 -76.46 -15.33
N PRO A 198 -1.37 -77.80 -15.31
CA PRO A 198 -1.17 -78.62 -16.50
C PRO A 198 -2.27 -78.38 -17.55
N GLY A 199 -1.91 -78.37 -18.84
CA GLY A 199 -2.88 -78.19 -19.92
C GLY A 199 -3.41 -76.77 -20.10
N VAL A 200 -2.89 -75.79 -19.34
CA VAL A 200 -3.37 -74.40 -19.34
C VAL A 200 -2.38 -73.51 -20.05
N GLY A 201 -2.87 -72.75 -21.04
CA GLY A 201 -2.11 -71.74 -21.77
C GLY A 201 -2.03 -70.41 -21.01
N HIS A 202 -2.08 -69.29 -21.75
CA HIS A 202 -1.83 -67.97 -21.18
C HIS A 202 -2.84 -67.52 -20.11
N ASP A 203 -4.09 -67.99 -20.19
CA ASP A 203 -5.22 -67.53 -19.38
C ASP A 203 -5.33 -68.17 -17.99
N SER A 204 -4.18 -68.51 -17.38
CA SER A 204 -4.07 -69.14 -16.06
C SER A 204 -4.77 -68.37 -14.92
N TRP A 205 -4.93 -67.05 -15.07
CA TRP A 205 -5.68 -66.20 -14.12
C TRP A 205 -7.15 -66.61 -13.95
N LYS A 206 -7.78 -67.24 -14.96
CA LYS A 206 -9.16 -67.72 -14.84
C LYS A 206 -9.28 -68.77 -13.74
N LYS A 207 -8.31 -69.71 -13.65
CA LYS A 207 -8.29 -70.74 -12.61
C LYS A 207 -7.85 -70.17 -11.26
N ALA A 208 -6.80 -69.34 -11.25
CA ALA A 208 -6.26 -68.76 -10.02
C ALA A 208 -7.30 -67.92 -9.27
N TYR A 209 -8.06 -67.08 -9.98
CA TYR A 209 -9.06 -66.19 -9.36
C TYR A 209 -10.44 -66.84 -9.14
N SER A 210 -10.72 -68.02 -9.71
CA SER A 210 -11.99 -68.72 -9.49
C SER A 210 -12.10 -69.43 -8.13
N GLY A 211 -10.97 -69.71 -7.48
CA GLY A 211 -10.95 -70.37 -6.16
C GLY A 211 -11.12 -69.38 -5.00
N THR A 212 -11.66 -69.85 -3.87
CA THR A 212 -11.76 -69.08 -2.61
C THR A 212 -10.43 -69.02 -1.87
N ASP A 213 -9.59 -70.05 -2.02
CA ASP A 213 -8.34 -70.24 -1.27
C ASP A 213 -7.34 -69.08 -1.40
N LEU A 214 -7.28 -68.42 -2.56
CA LEU A 214 -6.37 -67.28 -2.77
C LEU A 214 -6.79 -66.07 -1.92
N TRP A 215 -8.08 -65.77 -1.87
CA TRP A 215 -8.61 -64.61 -1.16
C TRP A 215 -8.46 -64.78 0.36
N GLU A 216 -8.77 -65.97 0.86
CA GLU A 216 -8.57 -66.34 2.27
C GLU A 216 -7.09 -66.29 2.64
N TRP A 217 -6.21 -66.80 1.77
CA TRP A 217 -4.77 -66.76 2.01
C TRP A 217 -4.21 -65.34 2.06
N LEU A 218 -4.62 -64.46 1.14
CA LEU A 218 -4.20 -63.05 1.12
C LEU A 218 -4.71 -62.30 2.36
N LEU A 219 -5.96 -62.55 2.77
CA LEU A 219 -6.58 -61.87 3.92
C LEU A 219 -5.92 -62.24 5.26
N ALA A 220 -5.31 -63.42 5.33
CA ALA A 220 -4.59 -63.88 6.52
C ALA A 220 -3.20 -63.22 6.72
N GLN A 221 -2.71 -62.45 5.75
CA GLN A 221 -1.36 -61.86 5.81
C GLN A 221 -1.37 -60.51 6.51
N LYS A 222 -0.32 -60.23 7.30
CA LYS A 222 -0.11 -58.93 7.97
C LYS A 222 1.39 -58.60 8.07
N LEU A 223 1.75 -57.34 7.86
CA LEU A 223 3.10 -56.81 8.09
C LEU A 223 3.43 -56.83 9.60
N SER A 224 4.57 -57.38 10.03
CA SER A 224 4.87 -57.60 11.46
C SER A 224 5.51 -56.38 12.16
N ALA A 225 4.99 -55.98 13.33
CA ALA A 225 5.52 -54.89 14.16
C ALA A 225 7.01 -55.01 14.54
N ARG A 226 7.51 -56.25 14.76
CA ARG A 226 8.92 -56.53 15.09
C ARG A 226 9.93 -55.99 14.08
N ASN A 227 9.55 -55.84 12.81
CA ASN A 227 10.41 -55.32 11.76
C ASN A 227 10.51 -53.78 11.76
N LYS A 228 9.51 -53.07 12.33
CA LYS A 228 9.52 -51.60 12.40
C LYS A 228 10.44 -51.11 13.53
N ASP A 229 10.26 -51.64 14.74
CA ASP A 229 11.08 -51.27 15.89
C ASP A 229 12.56 -51.57 15.65
N GLN A 230 12.88 -52.73 15.05
CA GLN A 230 14.26 -53.09 14.78
C GLN A 230 14.98 -52.07 13.87
N LYS A 231 14.30 -51.52 12.87
CA LYS A 231 14.87 -50.48 11.98
C LYS A 231 15.09 -49.16 12.69
N ILE A 232 14.15 -48.74 13.55
CA ILE A 232 14.32 -47.55 14.38
C ILE A 232 15.56 -47.72 15.27
N LEU A 233 15.70 -48.89 15.91
CA LEU A 233 16.81 -49.20 16.79
C LEU A 233 18.16 -49.35 16.08
N GLU A 234 18.16 -49.74 14.81
CA GLU A 234 19.36 -49.75 13.96
C GLU A 234 19.80 -48.31 13.61
N ARG A 235 18.87 -47.43 13.25
CA ARG A 235 19.13 -45.99 13.00
C ARG A 235 19.61 -45.25 14.26
N ALA A 236 19.03 -45.58 15.42
CA ALA A 236 19.42 -44.99 16.70
C ALA A 236 20.90 -45.20 17.05
N GLY A 237 21.56 -46.21 16.48
CA GLY A 237 22.99 -46.42 16.61
C GLY A 237 23.44 -46.52 18.07
N LYS A 238 24.26 -45.56 18.53
CA LYS A 238 24.74 -45.53 19.93
C LYS A 238 23.65 -45.15 20.94
N ASN A 239 22.58 -44.48 20.50
CA ASN A 239 21.47 -44.05 21.34
C ASN A 239 20.38 -45.12 21.51
N ARG A 240 20.62 -46.33 20.99
CA ARG A 240 19.68 -47.45 21.00
C ARG A 240 18.97 -47.67 22.34
N LYS A 241 19.70 -47.61 23.47
CA LYS A 241 19.14 -47.86 24.80
C LYS A 241 18.08 -46.84 25.22
N GLU A 242 18.29 -45.57 24.91
CA GLU A 242 17.32 -44.51 25.20
C GLU A 242 16.04 -44.71 24.36
N VAL A 243 16.21 -45.09 23.10
CA VAL A 243 15.09 -45.38 22.21
C VAL A 243 14.32 -46.64 22.60
N GLU A 244 15.02 -47.71 23.00
CA GLU A 244 14.41 -48.92 23.58
C GLU A 244 13.59 -48.57 24.82
N GLN A 245 14.16 -47.79 25.74
CA GLN A 245 13.47 -47.34 26.95
C GLN A 245 12.21 -46.52 26.65
N ALA A 246 12.27 -45.60 25.67
CA ALA A 246 11.11 -44.81 25.26
C ALA A 246 9.97 -45.69 24.70
N LEU A 247 10.32 -46.68 23.87
CA LEU A 247 9.36 -47.64 23.30
C LEU A 247 8.74 -48.53 24.38
N GLU A 248 9.56 -49.11 25.27
CA GLU A 248 9.11 -50.00 26.35
C GLU A 248 8.24 -49.28 27.39
N SER A 249 8.42 -47.97 27.56
CA SER A 249 7.63 -47.14 28.47
C SER A 249 6.26 -46.75 27.90
N CYS A 250 5.96 -47.11 26.65
CA CYS A 250 4.72 -46.77 25.96
C CYS A 250 3.89 -48.01 25.64
N SER A 251 2.56 -47.86 25.61
CA SER A 251 1.64 -48.92 25.17
C SER A 251 0.43 -48.34 24.43
N GLY A 252 -0.30 -49.16 23.67
CA GLY A 252 -1.49 -48.73 22.93
C GLY A 252 -1.21 -47.56 21.96
N SER A 253 -2.06 -46.55 21.96
CA SER A 253 -1.94 -45.36 21.10
C SER A 253 -0.67 -44.54 21.37
N ALA A 254 -0.18 -44.52 22.61
CA ALA A 254 1.06 -43.84 22.98
C ALA A 254 2.28 -44.49 22.31
N LEU A 255 2.30 -45.82 22.23
CA LEU A 255 3.36 -46.56 21.52
C LEU A 255 3.33 -46.26 20.02
N GLU A 256 2.16 -46.28 19.40
CA GLU A 256 2.02 -45.95 17.97
C GLU A 256 2.46 -44.50 17.67
N THR A 257 2.20 -43.58 18.59
CA THR A 257 2.61 -42.17 18.47
C THR A 257 4.12 -42.02 18.64
N MET A 258 4.72 -42.70 19.62
CA MET A 258 6.16 -42.72 19.85
C MET A 258 6.90 -43.33 18.65
N GLN A 259 6.44 -44.47 18.14
CA GLN A 259 6.99 -45.09 16.93
C GLN A 259 6.92 -44.13 15.75
N TRP A 260 5.79 -43.45 15.56
CA TRP A 260 5.62 -42.48 14.47
C TRP A 260 6.64 -41.34 14.56
N LEU A 261 6.87 -40.80 15.77
CA LEU A 261 7.86 -39.74 16.01
C LEU A 261 9.28 -40.24 15.74
N LEU A 262 9.67 -41.39 16.29
CA LEU A 262 11.00 -41.98 16.14
C LEU A 262 11.33 -42.34 14.69
N GLU A 263 10.34 -42.78 13.92
CA GLU A 263 10.51 -43.06 12.48
C GLU A 263 10.85 -41.80 11.67
N ARG A 264 10.36 -40.63 12.09
CA ARG A 264 10.34 -39.39 11.29
C ARG A 264 11.25 -38.29 11.79
N MET A 265 11.68 -38.37 13.05
CA MET A 265 12.58 -37.38 13.61
C MET A 265 13.93 -37.34 12.88
N PRO A 266 14.62 -36.18 12.88
CA PRO A 266 15.95 -36.06 12.32
C PRO A 266 16.89 -37.12 12.88
N GLU A 267 17.75 -37.66 12.02
CA GLU A 267 18.70 -38.71 12.40
C GLU A 267 19.62 -38.27 13.57
N SER A 268 20.02 -37.00 13.59
CA SER A 268 20.78 -36.40 14.69
C SER A 268 20.06 -36.49 16.03
N ASP A 269 18.74 -36.30 16.01
CA ASP A 269 17.92 -36.28 17.21
C ASP A 269 17.65 -37.70 17.70
N LEU A 270 17.37 -38.64 16.77
CA LEU A 270 17.23 -40.06 17.09
C LEU A 270 18.52 -40.63 17.74
N GLN A 271 19.68 -40.12 17.32
CA GLN A 271 20.99 -40.52 17.83
C GLN A 271 21.46 -39.76 19.09
N SER A 272 20.68 -38.82 19.62
CA SER A 272 21.12 -37.98 20.75
C SER A 272 20.07 -37.68 21.83
N LEU A 273 18.77 -37.69 21.53
CA LEU A 273 17.74 -37.37 22.50
C LEU A 273 17.51 -38.53 23.48
N SER A 274 17.43 -38.20 24.77
CA SER A 274 17.16 -39.15 25.87
C SER A 274 15.72 -39.65 25.86
N ALA A 275 15.49 -40.82 26.43
CA ALA A 275 14.15 -41.36 26.69
C ALA A 275 13.28 -40.38 27.49
N GLU A 276 13.88 -39.72 28.50
CA GLU A 276 13.20 -38.74 29.35
C GLU A 276 12.61 -37.59 28.53
N PHE A 277 13.41 -36.96 27.67
CA PHE A 277 12.96 -35.88 26.77
C PHE A 277 11.81 -36.33 25.86
N LEU A 278 11.93 -37.52 25.25
CA LEU A 278 10.91 -38.04 24.33
C LEU A 278 9.59 -38.34 25.05
N LEU A 279 9.66 -38.93 26.24
CA LEU A 279 8.50 -39.26 27.06
C LEU A 279 7.84 -38.00 27.62
N GLU A 280 8.62 -37.01 28.07
CA GLU A 280 8.10 -35.71 28.52
C GLU A 280 7.37 -35.00 27.37
N ASN A 281 7.98 -34.94 26.18
CA ASN A 281 7.34 -34.32 25.02
C ASN A 281 6.03 -35.02 24.64
N LEU A 282 6.01 -36.36 24.60
CA LEU A 282 4.79 -37.12 24.29
C LEU A 282 3.70 -36.88 25.35
N SER A 283 4.06 -36.94 26.63
CA SER A 283 3.16 -36.72 27.76
C SER A 283 2.54 -35.33 27.72
N GLU A 284 3.36 -34.28 27.62
CA GLU A 284 2.88 -32.90 27.61
C GLU A 284 2.08 -32.57 26.34
N ALA A 285 2.49 -33.09 25.16
CA ALA A 285 1.73 -32.91 23.92
C ALA A 285 0.34 -33.55 24.02
N ARG A 286 0.23 -34.77 24.57
CA ARG A 286 -1.07 -35.43 24.77
C ARG A 286 -1.91 -34.71 25.80
N ALA A 287 -1.32 -34.36 26.94
CA ALA A 287 -2.06 -33.74 28.02
C ALA A 287 -2.56 -32.32 27.65
N ALA A 288 -1.86 -31.58 26.78
CA ALA A 288 -2.34 -30.31 26.24
C ALA A 288 -3.43 -30.49 25.18
N PHE A 289 -3.32 -31.56 24.38
CA PHE A 289 -4.29 -31.86 23.32
C PHE A 289 -5.62 -32.39 23.88
N GLU A 290 -5.57 -33.30 24.85
CA GLU A 290 -6.74 -33.88 25.54
C GLU A 290 -7.47 -32.87 26.44
N SER A 291 -6.80 -31.81 26.87
CA SER A 291 -7.45 -30.71 27.62
C SER A 291 -8.04 -29.63 26.72
N ALA A 292 -7.79 -29.67 25.41
CA ALA A 292 -8.22 -28.63 24.50
C ALA A 292 -9.68 -28.81 24.06
N PRO A 293 -10.51 -27.74 23.97
CA PRO A 293 -11.91 -27.84 23.54
C PRO A 293 -12.14 -28.42 22.14
N TRP A 294 -11.10 -28.47 21.32
CA TRP A 294 -11.13 -28.88 19.92
C TRP A 294 -10.46 -30.25 19.67
N GLU A 295 -10.16 -31.04 20.70
CA GLU A 295 -9.55 -32.38 20.59
C GLU A 295 -10.26 -33.24 19.52
N GLU A 296 -11.59 -33.35 19.62
CA GLU A 296 -12.40 -34.18 18.71
C GLU A 296 -12.40 -33.69 17.25
N GLN A 297 -12.03 -32.43 17.01
CA GLN A 297 -12.01 -31.81 15.68
C GLN A 297 -10.70 -32.08 14.93
N ILE A 298 -9.63 -32.43 15.65
CA ILE A 298 -8.30 -32.58 15.06
C ILE A 298 -8.00 -34.06 14.80
N PRO A 299 -7.79 -34.45 13.52
CA PRO A 299 -7.40 -35.82 13.21
C PRO A 299 -6.06 -36.18 13.88
N GLU A 300 -5.95 -37.42 14.36
CA GLU A 300 -4.73 -37.97 14.96
C GLU A 300 -3.46 -37.76 14.10
N GLN A 301 -3.60 -37.75 12.77
CA GLN A 301 -2.47 -37.46 11.86
C GLN A 301 -2.02 -35.99 11.89
N ILE A 302 -2.94 -35.05 12.13
CA ILE A 302 -2.61 -33.61 12.30
C ILE A 302 -1.96 -33.40 13.66
N PHE A 303 -2.46 -34.06 14.71
CA PHE A 303 -1.81 -34.07 16.03
C PHE A 303 -0.33 -34.51 15.91
N ARG A 304 -0.08 -35.65 15.26
CA ARG A 304 1.29 -36.17 15.07
C ARG A 304 2.19 -35.24 14.26
N ASP A 305 1.65 -34.55 13.26
CA ASP A 305 2.41 -33.72 12.33
C ASP A 305 2.63 -32.27 12.82
N ALA A 306 1.73 -31.73 13.65
CA ALA A 306 1.68 -30.30 13.95
C ALA A 306 1.47 -29.94 15.42
N VAL A 307 1.27 -30.91 16.33
CA VAL A 307 1.23 -30.69 17.79
C VAL A 307 2.38 -31.41 18.49
N LEU A 308 2.54 -32.71 18.20
CA LEU A 308 3.55 -33.60 18.77
C LEU A 308 5.01 -33.15 18.55
N PRO A 309 5.40 -32.58 17.40
CA PRO A 309 6.80 -32.24 17.17
C PRO A 309 7.35 -31.26 18.19
N TYR A 310 8.54 -31.56 18.71
CA TYR A 310 9.28 -30.73 19.67
C TYR A 310 10.11 -29.62 19.01
N ALA A 311 10.15 -29.60 17.68
CA ALA A 311 10.87 -28.62 16.87
C ALA A 311 10.11 -28.35 15.56
N SER A 312 10.39 -27.20 14.97
CA SER A 312 9.85 -26.71 13.71
C SER A 312 10.86 -26.78 12.57
N ILE A 313 12.14 -26.53 12.84
CA ILE A 313 13.23 -26.49 11.85
C ILE A 313 14.52 -27.07 12.48
N ASN A 314 15.65 -26.39 12.28
CA ASN A 314 16.96 -26.76 12.82
C ASN A 314 17.33 -26.00 14.12
N GLU A 315 16.35 -25.44 14.83
CA GLU A 315 16.55 -24.70 16.08
C GLU A 315 17.09 -25.60 17.21
N ARG A 316 17.65 -24.99 18.26
CA ARG A 316 18.12 -25.72 19.45
C ARG A 316 16.96 -26.49 20.09
N ARG A 317 17.20 -27.75 20.48
CA ARG A 317 16.18 -28.59 21.16
C ARG A 317 16.05 -28.16 22.62
N ASP A 318 14.96 -27.49 22.95
CA ASP A 318 14.65 -26.99 24.29
C ASP A 318 13.48 -27.75 24.93
N ARG A 319 13.47 -27.86 26.26
CA ARG A 319 12.34 -28.41 27.02
C ARG A 319 11.27 -27.33 27.29
N TRP A 320 10.79 -26.68 26.21
CA TRP A 320 9.88 -25.54 26.30
C TRP A 320 8.44 -25.93 26.66
N ARG A 321 8.00 -27.15 26.32
CA ARG A 321 6.57 -27.51 26.30
C ARG A 321 5.86 -27.37 27.64
N ALA A 322 6.42 -27.95 28.70
CA ALA A 322 5.83 -27.87 30.05
C ALA A 322 5.79 -26.43 30.58
N ASP A 323 6.87 -25.66 30.35
CA ASP A 323 6.96 -24.25 30.74
C ASP A 323 5.94 -23.39 29.99
N PHE A 324 5.86 -23.54 28.67
CA PHE A 324 4.95 -22.77 27.82
C PHE A 324 3.50 -23.10 28.08
N ARG A 325 3.15 -24.37 28.28
CA ARG A 325 1.81 -24.78 28.67
C ARG A 325 1.39 -24.05 29.95
N LYS A 326 2.23 -24.11 30.99
CA LYS A 326 1.99 -23.43 32.27
C LYS A 326 1.77 -21.92 32.12
N ARG A 327 2.48 -21.28 31.19
CA ARG A 327 2.36 -19.83 30.93
C ARG A 327 1.12 -19.47 30.12
N PHE A 328 0.77 -20.27 29.13
CA PHE A 328 -0.12 -19.86 28.04
C PHE A 328 -1.50 -20.50 28.07
N GLU A 329 -1.66 -21.68 28.69
CA GLU A 329 -2.96 -22.33 28.88
C GLU A 329 -3.99 -21.39 29.55
N PRO A 330 -3.64 -20.57 30.58
CA PRO A 330 -4.57 -19.60 31.15
C PRO A 330 -5.01 -18.48 30.19
N LEU A 331 -4.18 -18.14 29.18
CA LEU A 331 -4.50 -17.05 28.24
C LEU A 331 -5.59 -17.44 27.25
N VAL A 332 -5.67 -18.73 26.91
CA VAL A 332 -6.58 -19.28 25.90
C VAL A 332 -7.74 -20.07 26.49
N ALA A 333 -7.91 -20.06 27.82
CA ALA A 333 -8.92 -20.85 28.52
C ALA A 333 -10.37 -20.57 28.06
N ALA A 334 -10.64 -19.40 27.48
CA ALA A 334 -11.96 -19.03 26.94
C ALA A 334 -12.11 -19.31 25.42
N ALA A 335 -11.01 -19.63 24.72
CA ALA A 335 -11.02 -19.83 23.28
C ALA A 335 -11.82 -21.09 22.91
N GLN A 336 -12.62 -21.00 21.86
CA GLN A 336 -13.49 -22.09 21.39
C GLN A 336 -12.95 -22.81 20.15
N SER A 337 -11.94 -22.25 19.49
CA SER A 337 -11.30 -22.86 18.33
C SER A 337 -9.77 -22.69 18.34
N PRO A 338 -9.03 -23.53 17.60
CA PRO A 338 -7.59 -23.37 17.40
C PRO A 338 -7.22 -21.98 16.87
N SER A 339 -8.00 -21.41 15.94
CA SER A 339 -7.74 -20.09 15.38
C SER A 339 -7.86 -18.96 16.40
N GLU A 340 -8.90 -19.01 17.24
CA GLU A 340 -9.10 -18.01 18.30
C GLU A 340 -7.96 -18.07 19.32
N ALA A 341 -7.55 -19.27 19.73
CA ALA A 341 -6.42 -19.47 20.63
C ALA A 341 -5.12 -18.93 20.02
N ALA A 342 -4.82 -19.25 18.76
CA ALA A 342 -3.65 -18.75 18.06
C ALA A 342 -3.63 -17.22 17.95
N ALA A 343 -4.77 -16.59 17.63
CA ALA A 343 -4.89 -15.13 17.56
C ALA A 343 -4.63 -14.46 18.92
N ILE A 344 -5.16 -15.02 20.01
CA ILE A 344 -4.92 -14.54 21.38
C ILE A 344 -3.43 -14.65 21.75
N LEU A 345 -2.78 -15.78 21.43
CA LEU A 345 -1.37 -15.97 21.69
C LEU A 345 -0.52 -14.97 20.90
N ASN A 346 -0.77 -14.82 19.60
CA ASN A 346 -0.03 -13.90 18.74
C ASN A 346 -0.10 -12.44 19.23
N GLN A 347 -1.24 -12.03 19.79
CA GLN A 347 -1.41 -10.69 20.38
C GLN A 347 -0.62 -10.49 21.70
N LYS A 348 -0.40 -11.53 22.49
CA LYS A 348 0.02 -11.39 23.89
C LYS A 348 1.45 -11.84 24.16
N ILE A 349 1.88 -12.96 23.57
CA ILE A 349 3.09 -13.66 24.05
C ILE A 349 4.37 -12.84 23.85
N PHE A 350 4.51 -12.09 22.76
CA PHE A 350 5.75 -11.36 22.46
C PHE A 350 6.03 -10.25 23.48
N GLY A 351 4.99 -9.51 23.89
CA GLY A 351 5.09 -8.52 24.96
C GLY A 351 5.31 -9.17 26.33
N MET A 352 4.68 -10.32 26.60
CA MET A 352 4.87 -11.07 27.85
C MET A 352 6.27 -11.67 28.00
N LEU A 353 6.89 -12.05 26.88
CA LEU A 353 8.23 -12.65 26.83
C LEU A 353 9.35 -11.63 26.58
N ASP A 354 9.01 -10.36 26.38
CA ASP A 354 9.93 -9.26 26.02
C ASP A 354 10.80 -9.56 24.78
N VAL A 355 10.18 -10.12 23.74
CA VAL A 355 10.84 -10.42 22.45
C VAL A 355 10.31 -9.51 21.36
N LYS A 356 11.21 -8.85 20.62
CA LYS A 356 10.87 -7.92 19.53
C LYS A 356 11.45 -8.39 18.20
N TYR A 357 10.81 -8.00 17.11
CA TYR A 357 11.40 -8.20 15.79
C TYR A 357 12.71 -7.43 15.66
N SER A 358 13.77 -8.07 15.17
CA SER A 358 14.98 -7.40 14.72
C SER A 358 15.87 -8.35 13.93
N THR A 359 16.49 -7.89 12.85
CA THR A 359 17.55 -8.63 12.14
C THR A 359 18.91 -8.57 12.85
N LYS A 360 19.05 -7.78 13.93
CA LYS A 360 20.27 -7.69 14.76
C LYS A 360 20.41 -8.85 15.77
N ARG A 361 19.49 -9.84 15.73
CA ARG A 361 19.54 -11.09 16.53
C ARG A 361 20.81 -11.93 16.29
N PRO A 362 21.21 -12.81 17.24
CA PRO A 362 22.42 -13.63 17.13
C PRO A 362 22.44 -14.62 15.94
N LYS A 363 21.30 -15.25 15.63
CA LYS A 363 21.12 -16.21 14.52
C LYS A 363 19.64 -16.25 14.10
N PRO A 364 19.29 -16.69 12.87
CA PRO A 364 17.91 -16.70 12.40
C PRO A 364 17.04 -17.83 12.99
N ASP A 365 17.62 -19.01 13.21
CA ASP A 365 17.01 -20.26 13.68
C ASP A 365 17.04 -20.39 15.22
N GLN A 366 16.65 -19.32 15.91
CA GLN A 366 16.57 -19.30 17.37
C GLN A 366 15.43 -20.21 17.86
N SER A 367 15.72 -21.00 18.90
CA SER A 367 14.68 -21.65 19.70
C SER A 367 13.89 -20.62 20.53
N PRO A 368 12.81 -21.04 21.21
CA PRO A 368 12.06 -20.15 22.10
C PRO A 368 12.92 -19.46 23.15
N TYR A 369 13.77 -20.22 23.85
CA TYR A 369 14.61 -19.65 24.91
C TYR A 369 15.76 -18.81 24.35
N GLU A 370 16.33 -19.16 23.19
CA GLU A 370 17.33 -18.29 22.53
C GLU A 370 16.72 -16.95 22.09
N SER A 371 15.43 -16.92 21.75
CA SER A 371 14.71 -15.68 21.42
C SER A 371 14.44 -14.83 22.67
N MET A 372 14.04 -15.48 23.77
CA MET A 372 13.81 -14.83 25.07
C MET A 372 15.10 -14.27 25.67
N ASP A 373 16.20 -15.03 25.65
CA ASP A 373 17.49 -14.60 26.17
C ASP A 373 18.05 -13.39 25.41
N ALA A 374 17.81 -13.32 24.10
CA ALA A 374 18.26 -12.22 23.25
C ALA A 374 17.35 -10.98 23.31
N GLY A 375 16.08 -11.14 23.68
CA GLY A 375 15.03 -10.12 23.53
C GLY A 375 14.72 -9.74 22.07
N LEU A 376 15.35 -10.42 21.10
CA LEU A 376 15.33 -10.10 19.68
C LEU A 376 15.22 -11.39 18.86
N ALA A 377 14.35 -11.37 17.84
CA ALA A 377 14.21 -12.45 16.87
C ALA A 377 13.82 -11.91 15.48
N SER A 378 14.17 -12.62 14.40
CA SER A 378 13.59 -12.35 13.07
C SER A 378 12.27 -13.09 12.85
N CYS A 379 11.63 -12.92 11.69
CA CYS A 379 10.40 -13.62 11.30
C CYS A 379 10.47 -15.15 11.56
N THR A 380 11.64 -15.76 11.33
CA THR A 380 11.92 -17.17 11.65
C THR A 380 11.79 -17.48 13.15
N GLY A 381 12.54 -16.80 14.02
CA GLY A 381 12.51 -17.04 15.47
C GLY A 381 11.16 -16.68 16.11
N LEU A 382 10.51 -15.60 15.65
CA LEU A 382 9.16 -15.25 16.11
C LEU A 382 8.12 -16.33 15.71
N SER A 383 8.25 -16.90 14.50
CA SER A 383 7.38 -17.98 14.05
C SER A 383 7.59 -19.25 14.88
N VAL A 384 8.83 -19.64 15.15
CA VAL A 384 9.14 -20.78 16.06
C VAL A 384 8.53 -20.54 17.44
N LEU A 385 8.70 -19.34 18.00
CA LEU A 385 8.16 -18.97 19.31
C LEU A 385 6.63 -19.08 19.36
N LEU A 386 5.93 -18.58 18.33
CA LEU A 386 4.47 -18.68 18.24
C LEU A 386 3.99 -20.12 18.02
N ILE A 387 4.66 -20.88 17.17
CA ILE A 387 4.33 -22.30 16.93
C ILE A 387 4.45 -23.09 18.23
N ASP A 388 5.53 -22.92 18.97
CA ASP A 388 5.75 -23.64 20.22
C ASP A 388 4.76 -23.20 21.30
N ALA A 389 4.40 -21.91 21.35
CA ALA A 389 3.31 -21.43 22.21
C ALA A 389 1.97 -22.10 21.86
N CYS A 390 1.59 -22.14 20.57
CA CYS A 390 0.39 -22.83 20.09
C CYS A 390 0.40 -24.32 20.43
N ARG A 391 1.49 -25.03 20.12
CA ARG A 391 1.64 -26.47 20.38
C ARG A 391 1.61 -26.82 21.86
N SER A 392 2.05 -25.90 22.73
CA SER A 392 2.01 -26.09 24.19
C SER A 392 0.59 -26.11 24.77
N VAL A 393 -0.39 -25.57 24.04
CA VAL A 393 -1.82 -25.52 24.44
C VAL A 393 -2.71 -26.34 23.50
N GLY A 394 -2.14 -27.29 22.76
CA GLY A 394 -2.90 -28.22 21.91
C GLY A 394 -3.38 -27.65 20.56
N VAL A 395 -2.92 -26.45 20.16
CA VAL A 395 -3.22 -25.88 18.83
C VAL A 395 -2.23 -26.45 17.80
N PRO A 396 -2.69 -27.10 16.71
CA PRO A 396 -1.80 -27.56 15.65
C PRO A 396 -1.26 -26.38 14.86
N ALA A 397 0.06 -26.22 14.88
CA ALA A 397 0.76 -25.13 14.22
C ALA A 397 2.00 -25.65 13.49
N ARG A 398 2.32 -25.04 12.35
CA ARG A 398 3.53 -25.38 11.58
C ARG A 398 4.19 -24.16 10.96
N PHE A 399 5.47 -24.33 10.68
CA PHE A 399 6.32 -23.32 10.08
C PHE A 399 6.09 -23.24 8.58
N VAL A 400 6.00 -22.03 8.05
CA VAL A 400 5.81 -21.75 6.63
C VAL A 400 6.78 -20.67 6.19
N GLY A 401 7.25 -20.71 4.96
CA GLY A 401 8.03 -19.62 4.41
C GLY A 401 8.28 -19.71 2.92
N THR A 402 8.75 -18.60 2.37
CA THR A 402 9.29 -18.51 1.02
C THR A 402 10.80 -18.22 1.07
N PRO A 403 11.63 -18.88 0.24
CA PRO A 403 13.07 -18.60 0.17
C PRO A 403 13.38 -17.21 -0.38
N LEU A 404 12.54 -16.70 -1.25
CA LEU A 404 12.70 -15.41 -1.92
C LEU A 404 11.35 -14.96 -2.47
N TRP A 405 10.89 -13.75 -2.14
CA TRP A 405 9.72 -13.16 -2.79
C TRP A 405 9.93 -13.03 -4.31
N SER A 406 8.85 -13.11 -5.08
CA SER A 406 8.89 -13.00 -6.55
C SER A 406 9.42 -11.63 -7.04
N ASP A 407 9.36 -10.59 -6.21
CA ASP A 407 9.93 -9.26 -6.47
C ASP A 407 11.43 -9.14 -6.07
N GLY A 408 12.01 -10.21 -5.51
CA GLY A 408 13.40 -10.28 -5.07
C GLY A 408 13.68 -9.71 -3.67
N SER A 409 12.66 -9.34 -2.89
CA SER A 409 12.83 -8.62 -1.61
C SER A 409 13.29 -9.49 -0.41
N GLY A 410 13.94 -10.62 -0.68
CA GLY A 410 14.44 -11.56 0.34
C GLY A 410 13.42 -12.61 0.78
N ASN A 411 13.74 -13.35 1.84
CA ASN A 411 12.92 -14.44 2.36
C ASN A 411 11.96 -13.94 3.45
N HIS A 412 10.92 -14.71 3.75
CA HIS A 412 10.05 -14.45 4.91
C HIS A 412 9.47 -15.76 5.44
N SER A 413 9.09 -15.77 6.72
CA SER A 413 8.53 -16.95 7.40
C SER A 413 7.38 -16.56 8.33
N TRP A 414 6.37 -17.41 8.39
CA TRP A 414 5.15 -17.19 9.16
C TRP A 414 4.58 -18.54 9.65
N VAL A 415 3.38 -18.50 10.23
CA VAL A 415 2.75 -19.65 10.88
C VAL A 415 1.47 -20.07 10.18
N GLU A 416 1.28 -21.37 10.00
CA GLU A 416 0.00 -21.97 9.64
C GLU A 416 -0.62 -22.68 10.84
N ILE A 417 -1.93 -22.47 11.06
CA ILE A 417 -2.76 -23.03 12.12
C ILE A 417 -3.82 -23.93 11.50
N TRP A 418 -4.05 -25.11 12.07
CA TRP A 418 -5.12 -26.01 11.61
C TRP A 418 -6.43 -25.76 12.37
N ASP A 419 -7.49 -25.40 11.65
CA ASP A 419 -8.86 -25.24 12.15
C ASP A 419 -9.85 -25.56 11.01
N ASP A 420 -10.22 -26.84 10.85
CA ASP A 420 -10.97 -27.37 9.67
C ASP A 420 -10.32 -27.02 8.30
N GLY A 421 -8.99 -26.89 8.30
CA GLY A 421 -8.21 -26.38 7.18
C GLY A 421 -6.95 -25.67 7.67
N TRP A 422 -6.01 -25.37 6.77
CA TRP A 422 -4.82 -24.59 7.12
C TRP A 422 -5.08 -23.10 6.88
N HIS A 423 -4.95 -22.32 7.95
CA HIS A 423 -5.05 -20.86 7.96
C HIS A 423 -3.70 -20.24 8.31
N PHE A 424 -3.38 -19.02 7.85
CA PHE A 424 -2.08 -18.40 8.11
C PHE A 424 -2.15 -17.13 8.98
N THR A 425 -1.05 -16.83 9.66
CA THR A 425 -0.84 -15.56 10.38
C THR A 425 0.65 -15.24 10.49
N GLY A 426 0.98 -13.95 10.46
CA GLY A 426 2.34 -13.46 10.74
C GLY A 426 2.63 -13.45 12.25
N ALA A 427 3.85 -13.82 12.64
CA ALA A 427 4.23 -13.87 14.04
C ALA A 427 4.64 -12.48 14.58
N ALA A 428 4.03 -12.07 15.69
CA ALA A 428 4.09 -10.70 16.24
C ALA A 428 3.41 -9.64 15.36
N GLU A 429 2.52 -10.07 14.47
CA GLU A 429 1.79 -9.23 13.52
C GLU A 429 0.26 -9.43 13.71
N PRO A 430 -0.30 -9.08 14.88
CA PRO A 430 -1.67 -9.43 15.20
C PRO A 430 -2.68 -8.67 14.33
N THR A 431 -3.59 -9.41 13.70
CA THR A 431 -4.70 -8.92 12.87
C THR A 431 -6.04 -8.94 13.62
N GLY A 432 -6.01 -8.64 14.93
CA GLY A 432 -7.13 -8.87 15.82
C GLY A 432 -7.44 -10.37 15.94
N ASN A 433 -8.72 -10.75 15.80
CA ASN A 433 -9.16 -12.14 15.95
C ASN A 433 -9.22 -12.92 14.60
N GLN A 434 -8.59 -12.39 13.55
CA GLN A 434 -8.71 -12.92 12.20
C GLN A 434 -7.40 -13.57 11.75
N LEU A 435 -7.46 -14.80 11.24
CA LEU A 435 -6.40 -15.41 10.46
C LEU A 435 -6.60 -15.09 8.96
N ASP A 436 -5.67 -15.54 8.11
CA ASP A 436 -5.62 -15.30 6.66
C ASP A 436 -5.55 -13.82 6.27
N ARG A 437 -5.08 -12.99 7.20
CA ARG A 437 -4.76 -11.59 6.98
C ARG A 437 -3.33 -11.37 7.42
N ALA A 438 -2.51 -10.88 6.51
CA ALA A 438 -1.15 -10.45 6.79
C ALA A 438 -0.72 -9.44 5.72
N TRP A 439 0.24 -8.58 6.05
CA TRP A 439 0.79 -7.61 5.10
C TRP A 439 1.42 -8.30 3.88
N PHE A 440 1.90 -9.53 4.03
CA PHE A 440 2.52 -10.31 2.96
C PHE A 440 1.54 -11.07 2.06
N ALA A 441 0.23 -11.08 2.37
CA ALA A 441 -0.74 -11.90 1.63
C ALA A 441 -0.75 -11.59 0.12
N GLY A 442 -0.70 -10.31 -0.25
CA GLY A 442 -0.63 -9.88 -1.65
C GLY A 442 0.72 -10.13 -2.34
N ARG A 443 1.79 -10.46 -1.60
CA ARG A 443 3.07 -10.93 -2.18
C ARG A 443 3.08 -12.44 -2.31
N ALA A 444 2.55 -13.15 -1.32
CA ALA A 444 2.38 -14.59 -1.34
C ALA A 444 1.49 -15.04 -2.51
N SER A 445 0.55 -14.21 -2.96
CA SER A 445 -0.26 -14.48 -4.16
C SER A 445 0.52 -14.49 -5.47
N HIS A 446 1.72 -13.90 -5.51
CA HIS A 446 2.62 -13.91 -6.68
C HIS A 446 3.64 -15.05 -6.64
N ALA A 447 3.58 -15.92 -5.64
CA ALA A 447 4.45 -17.09 -5.55
C ALA A 447 4.20 -18.06 -6.71
N THR A 448 5.26 -18.68 -7.22
CA THR A 448 5.18 -19.60 -8.37
C THR A 448 5.68 -20.97 -7.97
N ARG A 449 4.86 -22.00 -8.13
CA ARG A 449 5.23 -23.39 -7.80
C ARG A 449 6.36 -23.91 -8.71
N GLU A 450 6.46 -23.37 -9.92
CA GLU A 450 7.44 -23.77 -10.93
C GLU A 450 8.85 -23.28 -10.61
N ASP A 451 8.99 -22.23 -9.79
CA ASP A 451 10.28 -21.73 -9.30
C ASP A 451 10.44 -22.06 -7.81
N PRO A 452 11.26 -23.07 -7.44
CA PRO A 452 11.50 -23.43 -6.05
C PRO A 452 12.04 -22.30 -5.16
N LYS A 453 12.61 -21.23 -5.74
CA LYS A 453 13.05 -20.06 -4.96
C LYS A 453 11.88 -19.14 -4.59
N ASN A 454 10.83 -19.10 -5.40
CA ASN A 454 9.66 -18.24 -5.20
C ASN A 454 8.40 -19.00 -4.74
N ALA A 455 8.48 -20.33 -4.64
CA ALA A 455 7.44 -21.16 -4.05
C ALA A 455 7.30 -20.94 -2.53
N ILE A 456 6.19 -21.42 -1.98
CA ILE A 456 5.91 -21.40 -0.54
C ILE A 456 5.89 -22.83 -0.02
N TYR A 457 6.63 -23.06 1.06
CA TYR A 457 6.77 -24.37 1.69
C TYR A 457 6.26 -24.32 3.11
N ALA A 458 5.57 -25.38 3.54
CA ALA A 458 5.23 -25.61 4.94
C ALA A 458 5.94 -26.85 5.46
N VAL A 459 6.51 -26.76 6.66
CA VAL A 459 7.18 -27.88 7.31
C VAL A 459 6.18 -28.99 7.60
N THR A 460 6.59 -30.23 7.35
CA THR A 460 5.88 -31.43 7.77
C THR A 460 6.88 -32.44 8.34
N TRP A 461 6.42 -33.20 9.33
CA TRP A 461 7.13 -34.37 9.85
C TRP A 461 6.72 -35.65 9.13
N ARG A 462 5.74 -35.59 8.21
CA ARG A 462 5.42 -36.69 7.29
C ARG A 462 6.58 -36.93 6.33
N SER A 463 6.69 -38.17 5.83
CA SER A 463 7.70 -38.52 4.83
C SER A 463 7.37 -37.85 3.50
N THR A 464 8.28 -37.01 3.02
CA THR A 464 8.14 -36.19 1.81
C THR A 464 9.48 -36.15 1.06
N PRO A 465 9.49 -36.12 -0.28
CA PRO A 465 10.74 -35.93 -1.04
C PRO A 465 11.22 -34.47 -1.05
N ILE A 466 10.42 -33.53 -0.53
CA ILE A 466 10.73 -32.10 -0.50
C ILE A 466 11.28 -31.73 0.87
N SER A 467 12.43 -31.07 0.92
CA SER A 467 12.95 -30.48 2.15
C SER A 467 12.60 -29.01 2.25
N PHE A 468 12.45 -28.49 3.47
CA PHE A 468 12.25 -27.07 3.69
C PHE A 468 13.50 -26.28 3.28
N PRO A 469 13.38 -25.28 2.39
CA PRO A 469 14.52 -24.49 1.91
C PRO A 469 14.98 -23.46 2.95
N MET A 470 15.83 -23.90 3.89
CA MET A 470 16.43 -23.03 4.90
C MET A 470 17.49 -22.11 4.26
N THR A 471 17.15 -20.84 4.05
CA THR A 471 18.03 -19.85 3.39
C THR A 471 19.33 -19.58 4.16
N TRP A 472 19.31 -19.75 5.48
CA TRP A 472 20.48 -19.63 6.35
C TRP A 472 21.34 -20.89 6.42
N LYS A 473 20.82 -22.04 5.98
CA LYS A 473 21.55 -23.32 5.97
C LYS A 473 21.14 -24.21 4.77
N PRO A 474 21.40 -23.79 3.52
CA PRO A 474 20.80 -24.41 2.33
C PRO A 474 21.18 -25.88 2.09
N GLN A 475 22.29 -26.34 2.64
CA GLN A 475 22.77 -27.72 2.51
C GLN A 475 22.05 -28.70 3.45
N ASP A 476 21.32 -28.19 4.45
CA ASP A 476 20.61 -29.02 5.42
C ASP A 476 19.24 -29.42 4.85
N GLN A 477 19.05 -30.73 4.66
CA GLN A 477 17.87 -31.35 4.07
C GLN A 477 17.10 -32.17 5.12
N SER A 478 17.35 -31.94 6.42
CA SER A 478 16.78 -32.73 7.51
C SER A 478 15.32 -32.40 7.83
N VAL A 479 14.82 -31.26 7.37
CA VAL A 479 13.47 -30.77 7.65
C VAL A 479 12.59 -31.05 6.45
N GLY A 480 11.58 -31.92 6.60
CA GLY A 480 10.61 -32.20 5.55
C GLY A 480 9.67 -31.02 5.29
N ALA A 481 9.22 -30.86 4.05
CA ALA A 481 8.25 -29.86 3.67
C ALA A 481 7.22 -30.36 2.64
N VAL A 482 6.11 -29.64 2.55
CA VAL A 482 5.16 -29.72 1.44
C VAL A 482 5.13 -28.38 0.72
N ASP A 483 4.99 -28.41 -0.59
CA ASP A 483 4.68 -27.22 -1.38
C ASP A 483 3.22 -26.81 -1.09
N VAL A 484 3.04 -25.58 -0.64
CA VAL A 484 1.73 -25.03 -0.28
C VAL A 484 1.36 -23.81 -1.13
N THR A 485 2.12 -23.56 -2.19
CA THR A 485 2.04 -22.36 -3.04
C THR A 485 0.61 -22.05 -3.46
N ASP A 486 -0.12 -23.05 -3.97
CA ASP A 486 -1.49 -22.89 -4.47
C ASP A 486 -2.46 -22.29 -3.43
N ARG A 487 -2.23 -22.48 -2.12
CA ARG A 487 -3.11 -21.92 -1.07
C ARG A 487 -3.00 -20.40 -0.96
N TYR A 488 -1.91 -19.82 -1.42
CA TYR A 488 -1.65 -18.40 -1.36
C TYR A 488 -1.97 -17.70 -2.69
N THR A 489 -2.05 -18.45 -3.80
CA THR A 489 -2.25 -17.90 -5.16
C THR A 489 -3.71 -17.84 -5.61
N THR A 490 -4.67 -18.38 -4.83
CA THR A 490 -6.09 -18.48 -5.24
C THR A 490 -6.95 -17.23 -5.00
N GLY A 491 -6.34 -16.07 -4.76
CA GLY A 491 -7.04 -14.80 -4.58
C GLY A 491 -6.16 -13.65 -5.00
N GLU A 492 -6.25 -13.24 -6.27
CA GLU A 492 -5.67 -11.97 -6.71
C GLU A 492 -6.34 -10.85 -5.90
N VAL A 493 -5.56 -10.15 -5.07
CA VAL A 493 -5.91 -8.79 -4.69
C VAL A 493 -5.66 -7.96 -5.94
N THR A 494 -6.69 -7.79 -6.76
CA THR A 494 -6.58 -7.10 -8.05
C THR A 494 -6.21 -5.63 -7.83
N VAL A 495 -5.02 -5.25 -8.28
CA VAL A 495 -4.69 -3.84 -8.51
C VAL A 495 -5.49 -3.40 -9.72
N ALA A 496 -6.22 -2.29 -9.62
CA ALA A 496 -7.01 -1.78 -10.74
C ALA A 496 -6.12 -1.53 -11.97
N ASP A 497 -6.63 -1.85 -13.17
CA ASP A 497 -5.91 -1.65 -14.43
C ASP A 497 -5.32 -0.24 -14.51
N GLY A 498 -4.02 -0.16 -14.82
CA GLY A 498 -3.26 1.11 -14.92
C GLY A 498 -2.74 1.66 -13.59
N ARG A 499 -2.97 0.98 -12.46
CA ARG A 499 -2.41 1.35 -11.15
C ARG A 499 -1.37 0.34 -10.68
N ALA A 500 -0.56 0.75 -9.71
CA ALA A 500 0.47 -0.03 -9.06
C ALA A 500 0.41 0.18 -7.54
N ARG A 501 0.74 -0.85 -6.77
CA ARG A 501 1.04 -0.77 -5.34
C ARG A 501 2.40 -0.12 -5.16
N VAL A 502 2.42 1.03 -4.50
CA VAL A 502 3.64 1.77 -4.16
C VAL A 502 3.83 1.70 -2.67
N ARG A 503 5.02 1.26 -2.26
CA ARG A 503 5.41 1.03 -0.88
C ARG A 503 6.28 2.18 -0.41
N PHE A 504 6.12 2.62 0.83
CA PHE A 504 6.90 3.72 1.38
C PHE A 504 7.67 3.30 2.63
N ARG A 505 8.93 3.72 2.70
CA ARG A 505 9.72 3.70 3.94
C ARG A 505 10.38 5.05 4.15
N VAL A 506 10.49 5.42 5.42
CA VAL A 506 11.24 6.59 5.86
C VAL A 506 12.47 6.10 6.63
N ILE A 507 13.63 6.64 6.29
CA ILE A 507 14.93 6.25 6.85
C ILE A 507 15.55 7.46 7.54
N ASP A 508 16.06 7.26 8.75
CA ASP A 508 16.87 8.27 9.41
C ASP A 508 18.19 8.46 8.65
N ALA A 509 18.50 9.70 8.27
CA ALA A 509 19.65 10.01 7.45
C ALA A 509 20.98 9.68 8.16
N GLU A 510 21.02 9.74 9.50
CA GLU A 510 22.20 9.49 10.31
C GLU A 510 22.31 8.01 10.70
N SER A 511 21.30 7.46 11.37
CA SER A 511 21.36 6.08 11.87
C SER A 511 21.16 5.02 10.77
N LYS A 512 20.57 5.42 9.64
CA LYS A 512 20.10 4.55 8.54
C LYS A 512 19.05 3.53 8.95
N ASP A 513 18.50 3.64 10.16
CA ASP A 513 17.36 2.83 10.60
C ASP A 513 16.06 3.39 10.01
N ARG A 514 15.08 2.51 9.80
CA ARG A 514 13.71 2.89 9.44
C ARG A 514 13.02 3.58 10.60
N THR A 515 12.29 4.65 10.30
CA THR A 515 11.56 5.41 11.30
C THR A 515 10.09 5.55 10.97
N SER A 516 9.30 5.74 12.03
CA SER A 516 7.87 6.01 11.88
C SER A 516 7.65 7.49 11.65
N SER A 517 6.97 7.83 10.56
CA SER A 517 6.75 9.21 10.13
C SER A 517 5.44 9.29 9.36
N SER A 518 4.70 10.39 9.54
CA SER A 518 3.51 10.66 8.74
C SER A 518 3.93 10.88 7.30
N ILE A 519 3.19 10.34 6.35
CA ILE A 519 3.41 10.53 4.91
C ILE A 519 2.13 10.98 4.23
N LYS A 520 2.26 11.92 3.30
CA LYS A 520 1.19 12.40 2.42
C LYS A 520 1.67 12.41 0.97
N VAL A 521 0.88 11.88 0.05
CA VAL A 521 1.24 11.80 -1.37
C VAL A 521 0.28 12.64 -2.19
N TYR A 522 0.83 13.52 -3.03
CA TYR A 522 0.08 14.40 -3.93
C TYR A 522 0.45 14.14 -5.39
N GLY A 523 -0.52 14.28 -6.29
CA GLY A 523 -0.34 14.12 -7.74
C GLY A 523 -0.38 15.47 -8.48
N GLU A 524 -0.30 15.41 -9.82
CA GLU A 524 -0.38 16.59 -10.72
C GLU A 524 -1.69 17.38 -10.55
N ASP A 525 -2.76 16.72 -10.12
CA ASP A 525 -4.06 17.32 -9.80
C ASP A 525 -4.08 18.11 -8.49
N SER A 526 -2.94 18.14 -7.78
CA SER A 526 -2.77 18.74 -6.45
C SER A 526 -3.69 18.16 -5.37
N GLN A 527 -4.28 16.98 -5.62
CA GLN A 527 -5.12 16.26 -4.65
C GLN A 527 -4.26 15.36 -3.76
N LEU A 528 -4.77 15.05 -2.57
CA LEU A 528 -4.17 14.05 -1.68
C LEU A 528 -4.59 12.65 -2.15
N HIS A 529 -3.64 11.87 -2.67
CA HIS A 529 -3.87 10.49 -3.13
C HIS A 529 -3.68 9.46 -2.01
N PHE A 530 -2.85 9.77 -1.02
CA PHE A 530 -2.58 8.88 0.09
C PHE A 530 -2.13 9.63 1.34
N GLU A 531 -2.55 9.15 2.51
CA GLU A 531 -2.04 9.56 3.82
C GLU A 531 -1.86 8.34 4.71
N GLY A 532 -0.77 8.31 5.48
CA GLY A 532 -0.53 7.21 6.41
C GLY A 532 0.70 7.42 7.28
N THR A 533 1.07 6.40 8.05
CA THR A 533 2.27 6.41 8.89
C THR A 533 3.20 5.28 8.48
N SER A 534 4.44 5.62 8.14
CA SER A 534 5.47 4.64 7.79
C SER A 534 5.88 3.77 9.00
N LYS A 535 6.38 2.57 8.70
CA LYS A 535 6.76 1.55 9.69
C LYS A 535 8.26 1.61 10.01
N ASP A 536 8.59 1.58 11.30
CA ASP A 536 9.97 1.58 11.81
C ASP A 536 10.56 0.16 11.97
N GLU A 537 11.76 0.06 12.54
CA GLU A 537 12.53 -1.18 12.75
C GLU A 537 11.83 -2.26 13.59
N ARG A 538 10.72 -1.94 14.29
CA ARG A 538 9.96 -2.94 15.05
C ARG A 538 9.12 -3.86 14.15
N PHE A 539 8.96 -3.49 12.88
CA PHE A 539 8.22 -4.26 11.88
C PHE A 539 9.17 -5.01 10.96
N ASP A 540 8.66 -6.04 10.28
CA ASP A 540 9.46 -6.78 9.31
C ASP A 540 10.06 -5.84 8.25
N GLY A 541 11.31 -6.12 7.84
CA GLY A 541 12.03 -5.32 6.85
C GLY A 541 11.28 -5.13 5.53
N ASN A 542 10.38 -6.06 5.20
CA ASN A 542 9.51 -6.03 4.03
C ASN A 542 8.14 -5.42 4.30
N ASP A 543 7.76 -5.24 5.56
CA ASP A 543 6.46 -4.69 5.94
C ASP A 543 6.47 -3.16 5.82
N HIS A 544 5.87 -2.66 4.75
CA HIS A 544 5.82 -1.24 4.42
C HIS A 544 4.37 -0.76 4.38
N ILE A 545 4.19 0.55 4.48
CA ILE A 545 2.88 1.14 4.19
C ILE A 545 2.72 1.25 2.67
N GLU A 546 1.52 0.96 2.17
CA GLU A 546 1.24 0.82 0.75
C GLU A 546 0.12 1.77 0.29
N ALA A 547 0.26 2.31 -0.93
CA ALA A 547 -0.74 3.11 -1.63
C ALA A 547 -0.96 2.57 -3.05
N GLN A 548 -2.16 2.73 -3.61
CA GLN A 548 -2.41 2.43 -5.03
C GLN A 548 -2.35 3.70 -5.86
N LEU A 549 -1.34 3.81 -6.73
CA LEU A 549 -1.07 5.01 -7.53
C LEU A 549 -1.04 4.67 -9.02
N GLU A 550 -1.31 5.64 -9.88
CA GLU A 550 -1.33 5.46 -11.34
C GLU A 550 0.09 5.29 -11.92
N ILE A 551 0.27 4.29 -12.79
CA ILE A 551 1.55 4.03 -13.45
C ILE A 551 1.86 5.14 -14.47
N GLY A 552 3.13 5.54 -14.54
CA GLY A 552 3.66 6.56 -15.44
C GLY A 552 3.39 8.00 -14.99
N LYS A 553 2.72 8.20 -13.84
CA LYS A 553 2.40 9.51 -13.30
C LYS A 553 3.43 9.98 -12.26
N PRO A 554 3.80 11.28 -12.26
CA PRO A 554 4.64 11.86 -11.23
C PRO A 554 3.82 12.16 -9.97
N PHE A 555 4.44 11.94 -8.82
CA PHE A 555 3.89 12.25 -7.50
C PHE A 555 4.96 12.91 -6.63
N VAL A 556 4.51 13.65 -5.62
CA VAL A 556 5.35 14.14 -4.53
C VAL A 556 4.89 13.50 -3.22
N VAL A 557 5.81 12.91 -2.48
CA VAL A 557 5.57 12.45 -1.11
C VAL A 557 6.17 13.45 -0.14
N ILE A 558 5.38 13.83 0.86
CA ILE A 558 5.79 14.68 1.98
C ILE A 558 5.82 13.81 3.23
N ALA A 559 6.97 13.73 3.89
CA ALA A 559 7.13 13.04 5.16
C ALA A 559 7.33 14.03 6.31
N GLU A 560 6.73 13.75 7.47
CA GLU A 560 6.79 14.58 8.67
C GLU A 560 7.11 13.74 9.91
N ARG A 561 8.09 14.17 10.70
CA ARG A 561 8.55 13.51 11.92
C ARG A 561 9.03 14.55 12.94
N GLU A 562 8.39 14.59 14.11
CA GLU A 562 8.79 15.48 15.23
C GLU A 562 8.91 16.97 14.86
N GLY A 563 8.14 17.44 13.88
CA GLY A 563 8.16 18.81 13.37
C GLY A 563 9.10 19.04 12.19
N ASP A 564 10.01 18.11 11.91
CA ASP A 564 10.83 18.10 10.69
C ASP A 564 10.02 17.57 9.51
N VAL A 565 10.23 18.17 8.34
CA VAL A 565 9.50 17.88 7.12
C VAL A 565 10.43 17.76 5.93
N THR A 566 10.16 16.82 5.03
CA THR A 566 10.86 16.70 3.75
C THR A 566 9.87 16.29 2.66
N ALA A 567 10.08 16.77 1.43
CA ALA A 567 9.36 16.29 0.26
C ALA A 567 10.31 15.63 -0.75
N SER A 568 9.81 14.64 -1.48
CA SER A 568 10.54 13.96 -2.55
C SER A 568 9.60 13.61 -3.68
N THR A 569 10.04 13.84 -4.91
CA THR A 569 9.30 13.47 -6.11
C THR A 569 9.66 12.07 -6.60
N PHE A 570 8.70 11.38 -7.19
CA PHE A 570 8.90 10.07 -7.80
C PHE A 570 7.90 9.83 -8.94
N VAL A 571 8.24 8.91 -9.84
CA VAL A 571 7.32 8.40 -10.87
C VAL A 571 7.02 6.94 -10.56
N VAL A 572 5.77 6.54 -10.74
CA VAL A 572 5.35 5.15 -10.58
C VAL A 572 5.72 4.38 -11.84
N GLU A 573 6.74 3.55 -11.78
CA GLU A 573 7.28 2.79 -12.91
C GLU A 573 6.68 1.38 -12.99
N LYS A 574 6.41 0.76 -11.83
CA LYS A 574 5.96 -0.64 -11.74
C LYS A 574 5.18 -0.92 -10.47
N ASP A 575 4.45 -2.04 -10.47
CA ASP A 575 3.83 -2.60 -9.27
C ASP A 575 4.88 -2.99 -8.23
N GLU A 576 4.52 -2.87 -6.94
CA GLU A 576 5.38 -3.11 -5.78
C GLU A 576 6.64 -2.20 -5.72
N GLN A 577 6.63 -1.02 -6.35
CA GLN A 577 7.77 -0.09 -6.27
C GLN A 577 7.95 0.44 -4.85
N LEU A 578 9.18 0.37 -4.33
CA LEU A 578 9.53 0.91 -3.01
C LEU A 578 10.14 2.31 -3.13
N ILE A 579 9.48 3.29 -2.53
CA ILE A 579 9.96 4.66 -2.38
C ILE A 579 10.60 4.82 -1.00
N SER A 580 11.86 5.25 -1.00
CA SER A 580 12.64 5.49 0.22
C SER A 580 12.83 6.99 0.42
N ILE A 581 12.42 7.50 1.57
CA ILE A 581 12.52 8.92 1.92
C ILE A 581 13.57 9.02 3.04
N GLU A 582 14.65 9.77 2.82
CA GLU A 582 15.64 10.03 3.87
C GLU A 582 15.25 11.29 4.65
N MET A 583 15.21 11.19 5.98
CA MET A 583 14.89 12.30 6.89
C MET A 583 16.00 12.50 7.91
N ALA A 584 16.45 13.73 8.10
CA ALA A 584 17.37 14.11 9.16
C ALA A 584 16.65 14.92 10.24
N ALA A 585 17.14 14.87 11.48
CA ALA A 585 16.76 15.86 12.48
C ALA A 585 17.37 17.22 12.11
N LEU A 586 16.57 18.29 12.05
CA LEU A 586 17.03 19.59 11.54
C LEU A 586 17.11 20.66 12.62
N SER A 587 18.18 21.46 12.56
CA SER A 587 18.19 22.77 13.22
C SER A 587 17.18 23.71 12.56
N SER A 588 16.74 24.78 13.25
CA SER A 588 15.77 25.74 12.68
C SER A 588 16.20 26.32 11.32
N LYS A 589 17.48 26.67 11.16
CA LYS A 589 18.02 27.16 9.88
C LYS A 589 17.97 26.09 8.78
N ALA A 590 18.27 24.84 9.14
CA ALA A 590 18.21 23.73 8.18
C ALA A 590 16.76 23.37 7.82
N ALA A 591 15.83 23.47 8.77
CA ALA A 591 14.40 23.27 8.55
C ALA A 591 13.81 24.32 7.59
N SER A 592 14.20 25.59 7.74
CA SER A 592 13.82 26.67 6.82
C SER A 592 14.26 26.38 5.37
N ALA A 593 15.53 26.05 5.15
CA ALA A 593 16.04 25.71 3.82
C ALA A 593 15.37 24.45 3.24
N GLU A 594 15.12 23.45 4.08
CA GLU A 594 14.45 22.21 3.68
C GLU A 594 12.97 22.43 3.31
N ALA A 595 12.27 23.34 3.98
CA ALA A 595 10.90 23.72 3.62
C ALA A 595 10.85 24.38 2.24
N VAL A 596 11.81 25.25 1.92
CA VAL A 596 11.93 25.87 0.57
C VAL A 596 12.30 24.85 -0.50
N ARG A 597 13.17 23.88 -0.19
CA ARG A 597 13.45 22.76 -1.11
C ARG A 597 12.20 21.91 -1.35
N SER A 598 11.46 21.60 -0.27
CA SER A 598 10.23 20.81 -0.32
C SER A 598 9.12 21.51 -1.12
N LEU A 599 9.02 22.83 -1.01
CA LEU A 599 8.17 23.65 -1.88
C LEU A 599 8.53 23.48 -3.35
N GLY A 600 9.82 23.50 -3.70
CA GLY A 600 10.28 23.29 -5.07
C GLY A 600 9.88 21.93 -5.64
N GLU A 601 10.06 20.85 -4.86
CA GLU A 601 9.59 19.50 -5.21
C GLU A 601 8.08 19.48 -5.44
N TYR A 602 7.30 20.08 -4.55
CA TYR A 602 5.85 20.16 -4.68
C TYR A 602 5.43 20.92 -5.94
N LEU A 603 5.97 22.12 -6.17
CA LEU A 603 5.66 22.96 -7.33
C LEU A 603 6.03 22.27 -8.65
N SER A 604 7.07 21.42 -8.66
CA SER A 604 7.50 20.70 -9.87
C SER A 604 6.46 19.66 -10.36
N VAL A 605 5.64 19.12 -9.45
CA VAL A 605 4.60 18.13 -9.77
C VAL A 605 3.22 18.78 -9.82
N CYS A 606 2.88 19.55 -8.79
CA CYS A 606 1.53 20.07 -8.57
C CYS A 606 1.30 21.46 -9.19
N GLY A 607 2.37 22.20 -9.52
CA GLY A 607 2.28 23.62 -9.84
C GLY A 607 1.81 24.46 -8.63
N PHE A 608 1.46 25.73 -8.88
CA PHE A 608 0.92 26.60 -7.84
C PHE A 608 -0.59 26.42 -7.69
N ARG A 609 -1.04 26.04 -6.48
CA ARG A 609 -2.45 25.91 -6.09
C ARG A 609 -2.64 26.34 -4.64
N ASP A 610 -3.86 26.75 -4.27
CA ASP A 610 -4.19 27.16 -2.89
C ASP A 610 -3.95 26.06 -1.84
N SER A 611 -3.97 24.79 -2.26
CA SER A 611 -3.71 23.61 -1.41
C SER A 611 -2.30 23.60 -0.79
N ILE A 612 -1.33 24.33 -1.36
CA ILE A 612 0.02 24.48 -0.80
C ILE A 612 -0.03 24.90 0.67
N GLN A 613 -0.97 25.77 1.04
CA GLN A 613 -1.13 26.29 2.40
C GLN A 613 -1.44 25.20 3.44
N GLN A 614 -1.88 24.02 3.00
CA GLN A 614 -2.24 22.89 3.86
C GLN A 614 -1.12 21.86 4.00
N THR A 615 -0.04 22.00 3.22
CA THR A 615 1.10 21.09 3.28
C THR A 615 1.90 21.29 4.58
N PRO A 616 2.49 20.22 5.15
CA PRO A 616 3.29 20.34 6.37
C PRO A 616 4.42 21.37 6.28
N PHE A 617 5.17 21.41 5.17
CA PHE A 617 6.29 22.34 4.99
C PHE A 617 5.83 23.81 4.95
N ALA A 618 4.58 24.09 4.58
CA ALA A 618 4.12 25.46 4.42
C ALA A 618 4.06 26.25 5.74
N ARG A 619 4.05 25.56 6.88
CA ARG A 619 3.99 26.13 8.23
C ARG A 619 5.35 26.27 8.91
N THR A 620 6.42 25.80 8.27
CA THR A 620 7.76 25.87 8.84
C THR A 620 8.23 27.34 8.89
N PRO A 621 8.69 27.85 10.04
CA PRO A 621 9.26 29.19 10.13
C PRO A 621 10.47 29.35 9.21
N LEU A 622 10.50 30.46 8.47
CA LEU A 622 11.57 30.75 7.52
C LEU A 622 12.53 31.82 8.02
N THR A 623 13.78 31.71 7.57
CA THR A 623 14.72 32.84 7.56
C THR A 623 14.29 33.89 6.52
N ARG A 624 14.81 35.11 6.62
CA ARG A 624 14.57 36.17 5.63
C ARG A 624 14.90 35.74 4.21
N ASP A 625 16.11 35.21 4.00
CA ASP A 625 16.58 34.81 2.66
C ASP A 625 15.74 33.66 2.08
N ASP A 626 15.32 32.71 2.92
CA ASP A 626 14.46 31.59 2.51
C ASP A 626 13.04 32.04 2.19
N ALA A 627 12.51 33.05 2.90
CA ALA A 627 11.22 33.66 2.57
C ALA A 627 11.24 34.34 1.20
N ASP A 628 12.31 35.07 0.88
CA ASP A 628 12.51 35.69 -0.44
C ASP A 628 12.65 34.64 -1.55
N ALA A 629 13.35 33.53 -1.26
CA ALA A 629 13.47 32.40 -2.18
C ALA A 629 12.12 31.70 -2.42
N ALA A 630 11.34 31.46 -1.36
CA ALA A 630 10.00 30.87 -1.46
C ALA A 630 9.04 31.75 -2.27
N ALA A 631 9.03 33.07 -2.03
CA ALA A 631 8.24 34.02 -2.80
C ALA A 631 8.61 33.98 -4.30
N SER A 632 9.90 33.93 -4.61
CA SER A 632 10.38 33.82 -5.99
C SER A 632 9.91 32.53 -6.68
N GLN A 633 9.99 31.38 -6.00
CA GLN A 633 9.49 30.10 -6.54
C GLN A 633 7.98 30.10 -6.77
N ILE A 634 7.22 30.62 -5.80
CA ILE A 634 5.75 30.73 -5.88
C ILE A 634 5.35 31.62 -7.06
N TRP A 635 5.96 32.80 -7.19
CA TRP A 635 5.67 33.70 -8.31
C TRP A 635 5.99 33.06 -9.66
N GLN A 636 7.15 32.41 -9.78
CA GLN A 636 7.53 31.76 -11.03
C GLN A 636 6.55 30.63 -11.41
N ALA A 637 6.16 29.80 -10.45
CA ALA A 637 5.19 28.74 -10.68
C ALA A 637 3.82 29.30 -11.08
N HIS A 638 3.35 30.35 -10.38
CA HIS A 638 2.08 31.01 -10.68
C HIS A 638 2.06 31.69 -12.06
N ALA A 639 3.13 32.42 -12.40
CA ALA A 639 3.27 33.05 -13.71
C ALA A 639 3.27 32.02 -14.86
N ASN A 640 3.92 30.87 -14.66
CA ASN A 640 3.90 29.77 -15.64
C ASN A 640 2.47 29.21 -15.85
N GLU A 641 1.67 29.09 -14.79
CA GLU A 641 0.28 28.65 -14.88
C GLU A 641 -0.58 29.68 -15.60
N ILE A 642 -0.41 30.99 -15.32
CA ILE A 642 -1.07 32.08 -16.05
C ILE A 642 -0.79 32.00 -17.54
N VAL A 643 0.48 31.76 -17.93
CA VAL A 643 0.85 31.62 -19.35
C VAL A 643 0.09 30.48 -20.02
N LYS A 644 -0.07 29.34 -19.33
CA LYS A 644 -0.80 28.18 -19.87
C LYS A 644 -2.31 28.41 -19.94
N GLU A 645 -2.90 28.93 -18.86
CA GLU A 645 -4.36 28.99 -18.69
C GLU A 645 -4.99 30.21 -19.37
N ARG A 646 -4.23 31.30 -19.56
CA ARG A 646 -4.78 32.62 -19.89
C ARG A 646 -4.21 33.23 -21.16
N ALA A 647 -3.41 32.49 -21.94
CA ALA A 647 -2.88 32.98 -23.21
C ALA A 647 -3.99 33.41 -24.18
N GLU A 648 -5.09 32.64 -24.24
CA GLU A 648 -6.22 32.95 -25.11
C GLU A 648 -6.94 34.26 -24.72
N GLU A 649 -7.01 34.60 -23.43
CA GLU A 649 -7.59 35.87 -22.94
C GLU A 649 -6.83 37.06 -23.55
N MET A 650 -5.50 36.95 -23.61
CA MET A 650 -4.62 37.98 -24.14
C MET A 650 -4.63 38.04 -25.67
N GLU A 651 -4.68 36.90 -26.35
CA GLU A 651 -4.78 36.82 -27.81
C GLU A 651 -6.09 37.40 -28.33
N LYS A 652 -7.22 37.01 -27.71
CA LYS A 652 -8.56 37.49 -28.07
C LYS A 652 -8.81 38.92 -27.62
N GLN A 653 -8.03 39.40 -26.65
CA GLN A 653 -8.24 40.66 -25.95
C GLN A 653 -9.65 40.77 -25.33
N VAL A 654 -10.12 39.68 -24.73
CA VAL A 654 -11.41 39.60 -24.03
C VAL A 654 -11.20 38.80 -22.75
N LEU A 655 -11.61 39.37 -21.61
CA LEU A 655 -11.73 38.63 -20.36
C LEU A 655 -13.17 38.15 -20.17
N THR A 656 -13.34 36.92 -19.67
CA THR A 656 -14.66 36.37 -19.33
C THR A 656 -14.68 35.96 -17.87
N ILE A 657 -15.62 36.49 -17.09
CA ILE A 657 -15.84 36.13 -15.68
C ILE A 657 -17.33 35.87 -15.50
N GLY A 658 -17.69 34.60 -15.25
CA GLY A 658 -19.09 34.18 -15.25
C GLY A 658 -19.71 34.36 -16.63
N GLU A 659 -20.86 35.04 -16.70
CA GLU A 659 -21.57 35.35 -17.95
C GLU A 659 -21.17 36.72 -18.54
N LEU A 660 -20.23 37.43 -17.92
CA LEU A 660 -19.80 38.76 -18.33
C LEU A 660 -18.50 38.71 -19.11
N GLU A 661 -18.42 39.56 -20.13
CA GLU A 661 -17.23 39.73 -20.96
C GLU A 661 -16.74 41.18 -20.90
N MET A 662 -15.43 41.35 -20.79
CA MET A 662 -14.75 42.65 -20.86
C MET A 662 -13.77 42.63 -22.03
N PRO A 663 -14.19 43.09 -23.23
CA PRO A 663 -13.26 43.37 -24.30
C PRO A 663 -12.25 44.44 -23.86
N PHE A 664 -11.00 44.31 -24.29
CA PHE A 664 -9.99 45.32 -24.03
C PHE A 664 -9.11 45.52 -25.25
N TRP A 665 -8.39 46.63 -25.27
CA TRP A 665 -7.39 46.91 -26.29
C TRP A 665 -6.17 47.49 -25.58
N PHE A 666 -4.97 47.11 -26.02
CA PHE A 666 -3.75 47.71 -25.51
C PHE A 666 -2.68 47.88 -26.58
N GLU A 667 -1.76 48.82 -26.34
CA GLU A 667 -0.56 49.04 -27.13
C GLU A 667 0.62 49.32 -26.19
N ALA A 668 1.76 48.68 -26.43
CA ALA A 668 2.99 48.92 -25.67
C ALA A 668 3.93 49.83 -26.46
N SER A 669 4.43 50.89 -25.84
CA SER A 669 5.34 51.85 -26.46
C SER A 669 6.45 52.28 -25.48
N GLY A 670 7.51 52.89 -26.03
CA GLY A 670 8.69 53.29 -25.25
C GLY A 670 9.58 52.12 -24.79
N THR A 671 10.71 52.47 -24.17
CA THR A 671 11.68 51.51 -23.62
C THR A 671 11.33 51.20 -22.15
N PRO A 672 11.13 49.92 -21.77
CA PRO A 672 10.87 49.54 -20.37
C PRO A 672 11.96 50.03 -19.42
N ALA A 673 11.58 50.32 -18.18
CA ALA A 673 12.54 50.46 -17.09
C ALA A 673 13.07 49.08 -16.66
N PRO A 674 14.18 48.99 -15.90
CA PRO A 674 14.66 47.71 -15.35
C PRO A 674 13.62 46.97 -14.50
N THR A 675 12.69 47.70 -13.88
CA THR A 675 11.60 47.14 -13.07
C THR A 675 10.38 46.70 -13.91
N GLY A 676 10.36 47.01 -15.21
CA GLY A 676 9.24 46.72 -16.11
C GLY A 676 8.66 47.97 -16.77
N ARG A 677 7.54 47.78 -17.48
CA ARG A 677 6.77 48.85 -18.14
C ARG A 677 5.75 49.47 -17.19
N SER A 678 5.50 50.77 -17.30
CA SER A 678 4.27 51.33 -16.68
C SER A 678 3.01 50.82 -17.38
N LEU A 679 1.89 50.75 -16.65
CA LEU A 679 0.56 50.45 -17.19
C LEU A 679 -0.35 51.67 -17.04
N TRP A 680 -1.03 52.03 -18.11
CA TRP A 680 -1.92 53.19 -18.19
C TRP A 680 -3.31 52.74 -18.62
N ILE A 681 -4.26 52.70 -17.68
CA ILE A 681 -5.62 52.23 -17.91
C ILE A 681 -6.53 53.43 -18.17
N SER A 682 -7.20 53.48 -19.32
CA SER A 682 -8.05 54.59 -19.77
C SER A 682 -9.50 54.16 -19.93
N LEU A 683 -10.35 54.60 -18.98
CA LEU A 683 -11.76 54.20 -18.88
C LEU A 683 -12.64 55.08 -19.75
N HIS A 684 -13.56 54.47 -20.50
CA HIS A 684 -14.49 55.17 -21.37
C HIS A 684 -15.73 55.70 -20.65
N GLY A 685 -16.33 56.76 -21.21
CA GLY A 685 -17.61 57.31 -20.78
C GLY A 685 -18.83 56.59 -21.38
N GLY A 686 -20.03 57.16 -21.24
CA GLY A 686 -21.24 56.65 -21.93
C GLY A 686 -22.24 55.85 -21.07
N GLY A 687 -22.14 55.89 -19.75
CA GLY A 687 -23.06 55.16 -18.86
C GLY A 687 -24.55 55.46 -19.10
N GLY A 688 -25.35 54.39 -19.16
CA GLY A 688 -26.79 54.47 -19.40
C GLY A 688 -27.17 54.79 -20.85
N ALA A 689 -26.21 54.78 -21.77
CA ALA A 689 -26.43 54.95 -23.21
C ALA A 689 -26.61 53.60 -23.93
N PRO A 690 -27.13 53.60 -25.18
CA PRO A 690 -27.14 52.42 -26.04
C PRO A 690 -25.73 51.82 -26.24
N PRO A 691 -25.61 50.49 -26.44
CA PRO A 691 -24.32 49.82 -26.59
C PRO A 691 -23.39 50.46 -27.63
N GLU A 692 -23.94 50.91 -28.76
CA GLU A 692 -23.18 51.50 -29.86
C GLU A 692 -22.49 52.80 -29.44
N VAL A 693 -23.09 53.55 -28.51
CA VAL A 693 -22.49 54.76 -27.94
C VAL A 693 -21.32 54.38 -27.04
N ASN A 694 -21.47 53.38 -26.18
CA ASN A 694 -20.38 52.90 -25.32
C ASN A 694 -19.21 52.35 -26.13
N ASP A 695 -19.49 51.58 -27.18
CA ASP A 695 -18.46 51.04 -28.06
C ASP A 695 -17.73 52.19 -28.79
N GLN A 696 -18.44 53.22 -29.24
CA GLN A 696 -17.81 54.41 -29.82
C GLN A 696 -16.98 55.21 -28.80
N GLN A 697 -17.41 55.30 -27.53
CA GLN A 697 -16.62 55.92 -26.47
C GLN A 697 -15.36 55.11 -26.15
N TRP A 698 -15.45 53.78 -26.17
CA TRP A 698 -14.30 52.89 -26.03
C TRP A 698 -13.27 53.10 -27.16
N GLU A 699 -13.72 53.19 -28.42
CA GLU A 699 -12.83 53.50 -29.56
C GLU A 699 -12.13 54.86 -29.41
N ASN A 700 -12.78 55.85 -28.80
CA ASN A 700 -12.15 57.15 -28.53
C ASN A 700 -11.04 57.04 -27.47
N GLN A 701 -11.23 56.22 -26.43
CA GLN A 701 -10.22 56.07 -25.38
C GLN A 701 -8.93 55.42 -25.84
N LYS A 702 -8.96 54.55 -26.85
CA LYS A 702 -7.75 53.96 -27.44
C LYS A 702 -6.74 54.99 -27.94
N ARG A 703 -7.17 56.23 -28.20
CA ARG A 703 -6.32 57.31 -28.75
C ARG A 703 -6.39 58.63 -27.97
N LEU A 704 -7.08 58.67 -26.83
CA LEU A 704 -7.30 59.93 -26.11
C LEU A 704 -6.00 60.48 -25.51
N TYR A 705 -5.21 59.61 -24.87
CA TYR A 705 -3.92 59.96 -24.27
C TYR A 705 -2.77 59.19 -24.93
N ARG A 706 -1.56 59.70 -24.76
CA ARG A 706 -0.32 59.08 -25.25
C ARG A 706 0.77 59.23 -24.19
N PRO A 707 0.91 58.28 -23.25
CA PRO A 707 2.04 58.26 -22.33
C PRO A 707 3.35 58.08 -23.10
N GLU A 708 4.46 58.59 -22.56
CA GLU A 708 5.79 58.48 -23.19
C GLU A 708 6.31 57.04 -23.21
N GLU A 709 5.95 56.25 -22.20
CA GLU A 709 6.36 54.86 -22.02
C GLU A 709 5.25 54.05 -21.34
N GLY A 710 5.14 52.79 -21.72
CA GLY A 710 4.32 51.80 -21.03
C GLY A 710 3.33 51.08 -21.93
N VAL A 711 2.50 50.26 -21.29
CA VAL A 711 1.31 49.64 -21.87
C VAL A 711 0.14 50.60 -21.69
N TYR A 712 -0.39 51.15 -22.78
CA TYR A 712 -1.62 51.93 -22.77
C TYR A 712 -2.80 51.00 -23.05
N LEU A 713 -3.73 50.91 -22.11
CA LEU A 713 -4.83 49.94 -22.07
C LEU A 713 -6.17 50.68 -22.02
N ALA A 714 -7.09 50.34 -22.92
CA ALA A 714 -8.47 50.81 -22.90
C ALA A 714 -9.41 49.60 -22.78
N PRO A 715 -9.98 49.32 -21.60
CA PRO A 715 -11.03 48.31 -21.43
C PRO A 715 -12.39 48.85 -21.85
N ARG A 716 -13.26 47.97 -22.37
CA ARG A 716 -14.68 48.21 -22.61
C ARG A 716 -15.47 47.60 -21.46
N ALA A 717 -16.26 48.38 -20.74
CA ALA A 717 -16.97 47.88 -19.57
C ALA A 717 -17.93 46.73 -19.91
N PRO A 718 -18.07 45.71 -19.04
CA PRO A 718 -18.94 44.57 -19.35
C PRO A 718 -20.41 44.92 -19.55
N THR A 719 -20.88 46.01 -18.95
CA THR A 719 -22.28 46.44 -19.00
C THR A 719 -22.44 47.85 -19.56
N ASN A 720 -23.67 48.19 -19.96
CA ASN A 720 -24.04 49.51 -20.49
C ASN A 720 -24.84 50.36 -19.47
N THR A 721 -24.86 49.95 -18.20
CA THR A 721 -25.65 50.65 -17.17
C THR A 721 -25.06 52.03 -16.86
N TRP A 722 -25.82 52.87 -16.16
CA TRP A 722 -25.31 54.19 -15.74
C TRP A 722 -24.08 54.09 -14.83
N ASN A 723 -23.97 53.01 -14.04
CA ASN A 723 -22.91 52.76 -13.07
C ASN A 723 -21.89 51.71 -13.54
N LEU A 724 -21.67 51.57 -14.85
CA LEU A 724 -20.91 50.46 -15.46
C LEU A 724 -19.56 50.14 -14.78
N TRP A 725 -18.81 51.15 -14.32
CA TRP A 725 -17.50 50.97 -13.65
C TRP A 725 -17.57 50.80 -12.12
N HIS A 726 -18.73 51.03 -11.50
CA HIS A 726 -18.94 50.91 -10.05
C HIS A 726 -19.41 49.51 -9.63
N GLN A 727 -19.74 48.64 -10.58
CA GLN A 727 -20.28 47.32 -10.27
C GLN A 727 -19.23 46.42 -9.61
N ARG A 728 -19.68 45.54 -8.70
CA ARG A 728 -18.80 44.69 -7.88
C ARG A 728 -17.85 43.82 -8.72
N HIS A 729 -18.28 43.33 -9.87
CA HIS A 729 -17.46 42.47 -10.73
C HIS A 729 -16.28 43.18 -11.39
N ILE A 730 -16.29 44.52 -11.45
CA ILE A 730 -15.25 45.31 -12.11
C ILE A 730 -13.89 45.11 -11.44
N ASP A 731 -13.85 44.93 -10.12
CA ASP A 731 -12.60 44.70 -9.37
C ASP A 731 -11.94 43.38 -9.79
N GLN A 732 -12.74 42.34 -10.00
CA GLN A 732 -12.24 41.02 -10.43
C GLN A 732 -11.65 41.09 -11.84
N PHE A 733 -12.29 41.84 -12.73
CA PHE A 733 -11.76 42.07 -14.07
C PHE A 733 -10.44 42.84 -14.04
N PHE A 734 -10.31 43.89 -13.22
CA PHE A 734 -9.06 44.62 -13.10
C PHE A 734 -7.95 43.79 -12.44
N ASP A 735 -8.26 43.05 -11.38
CA ASP A 735 -7.30 42.14 -10.74
C ASP A 735 -6.74 41.13 -11.75
N ARG A 736 -7.62 40.46 -12.52
CA ARG A 736 -7.25 39.51 -13.59
C ARG A 736 -6.43 40.18 -14.70
N LEU A 737 -6.89 41.33 -15.19
CA LEU A 737 -6.25 42.02 -16.32
C LEU A 737 -4.87 42.55 -15.96
N ILE A 738 -4.74 43.16 -14.78
CA ILE A 738 -3.46 43.67 -14.27
C ILE A 738 -2.49 42.50 -14.10
N GLU A 739 -2.92 41.41 -13.46
CA GLU A 739 -2.11 40.21 -13.26
C GLU A 739 -1.62 39.63 -14.61
N ASN A 740 -2.52 39.51 -15.60
CA ASN A 740 -2.13 39.07 -16.93
C ASN A 740 -1.07 40.01 -17.56
N LEU A 741 -1.23 41.34 -17.45
CA LEU A 741 -0.27 42.29 -18.02
C LEU A 741 1.07 42.31 -17.28
N ILE A 742 1.11 41.98 -15.99
CA ILE A 742 2.35 41.75 -15.25
C ILE A 742 3.10 40.55 -15.88
N VAL A 743 2.41 39.44 -16.14
CA VAL A 743 3.02 38.21 -16.69
C VAL A 743 3.40 38.35 -18.16
N PHE A 744 2.46 38.78 -19.02
CA PHE A 744 2.65 38.78 -20.48
C PHE A 744 3.40 40.01 -21.00
N HIS A 745 3.37 41.14 -20.28
CA HIS A 745 3.95 42.40 -20.75
C HIS A 745 4.97 43.01 -19.79
N GLN A 746 5.36 42.29 -18.73
CA GLN A 746 6.34 42.74 -17.73
C GLN A 746 5.96 44.12 -17.17
N VAL A 747 4.68 44.32 -16.89
CA VAL A 747 4.20 45.53 -16.21
C VAL A 747 4.79 45.56 -14.81
N ASP A 748 5.37 46.70 -14.44
CA ASP A 748 5.82 46.99 -13.08
C ASP A 748 4.58 47.27 -12.20
N PRO A 749 4.29 46.44 -11.18
CA PRO A 749 3.10 46.63 -10.34
C PRO A 749 3.14 47.93 -9.53
N ASN A 750 4.30 48.58 -9.40
CA ASN A 750 4.40 49.90 -8.76
C ASN A 750 4.20 51.09 -9.72
N ARG A 751 3.99 50.85 -11.01
CA ARG A 751 3.79 51.89 -12.02
C ARG A 751 2.48 51.67 -12.80
N ILE A 752 1.40 51.40 -12.07
CA ILE A 752 0.04 51.24 -12.62
C ILE A 752 -0.76 52.51 -12.38
N TYR A 753 -1.27 53.10 -13.44
CA TYR A 753 -2.00 54.35 -13.46
C TYR A 753 -3.40 54.11 -14.03
N VAL A 754 -4.42 54.70 -13.42
CA VAL A 754 -5.79 54.63 -13.95
C VAL A 754 -6.38 56.02 -14.15
N MET A 755 -7.01 56.21 -15.30
CA MET A 755 -7.61 57.46 -15.70
C MET A 755 -8.92 57.24 -16.44
N GLY A 756 -9.79 58.24 -16.46
CA GLY A 756 -11.08 58.09 -17.11
C GLY A 756 -11.77 59.41 -17.38
N TYR A 757 -12.56 59.44 -18.46
CA TYR A 757 -13.28 60.63 -18.89
C TYR A 757 -14.80 60.44 -18.74
N SER A 758 -15.51 61.45 -18.24
CA SER A 758 -16.97 61.41 -18.06
C SER A 758 -17.39 60.24 -17.16
N ALA A 759 -18.28 59.34 -17.59
CA ALA A 759 -18.62 58.13 -16.82
C ALA A 759 -17.40 57.23 -16.50
N GLY A 760 -16.33 57.28 -17.31
CA GLY A 760 -15.05 56.67 -16.98
C GLY A 760 -14.37 57.37 -15.79
N GLY A 761 -14.48 58.69 -15.72
CA GLY A 761 -14.06 59.49 -14.56
C GLY A 761 -14.90 59.22 -13.31
N ASP A 762 -16.21 59.02 -13.46
CA ASP A 762 -17.09 58.51 -12.39
C ASP A 762 -16.57 57.15 -11.89
N GLY A 763 -16.14 56.27 -12.80
CA GLY A 763 -15.49 55.01 -12.48
C GLY A 763 -14.21 55.16 -11.66
N VAL A 764 -13.32 56.07 -12.04
CA VAL A 764 -12.06 56.32 -11.31
C VAL A 764 -12.32 56.86 -9.90
N TYR A 765 -13.35 57.70 -9.69
CA TYR A 765 -13.77 58.10 -8.33
C TYR A 765 -14.09 56.91 -7.42
N GLN A 766 -14.61 55.81 -7.99
CA GLN A 766 -15.03 54.63 -7.24
C GLN A 766 -13.89 53.64 -7.04
N ILE A 767 -13.17 53.29 -8.11
CA ILE A 767 -12.08 52.30 -8.04
C ILE A 767 -10.80 52.84 -7.40
N GLY A 768 -10.58 54.16 -7.45
CA GLY A 768 -9.45 54.82 -6.80
C GLY A 768 -9.36 54.45 -5.32
N PRO A 769 -10.33 54.84 -4.47
CA PRO A 769 -10.32 54.52 -3.04
C PRO A 769 -10.54 53.04 -2.75
N ARG A 770 -11.35 52.34 -3.55
CA ARG A 770 -11.69 50.93 -3.33
C ARG A 770 -10.52 49.98 -3.59
N MET A 771 -9.67 50.30 -4.58
CA MET A 771 -8.49 49.52 -4.97
C MET A 771 -7.20 50.34 -4.80
N ALA A 772 -7.15 51.22 -3.79
CA ALA A 772 -6.07 52.19 -3.61
C ALA A 772 -4.66 51.55 -3.58
N ASP A 773 -4.57 50.31 -3.11
CA ASP A 773 -3.33 49.51 -3.06
C ASP A 773 -2.90 48.91 -4.41
N ARG A 774 -3.57 49.26 -5.51
CA ARG A 774 -3.18 48.93 -6.90
C ARG A 774 -2.54 50.10 -7.65
N TRP A 775 -2.77 51.33 -7.23
CA TRP A 775 -2.52 52.50 -8.06
C TRP A 775 -1.27 53.27 -7.64
N ALA A 776 -0.44 53.61 -8.61
CA ALA A 776 0.65 54.58 -8.46
C ALA A 776 0.14 56.02 -8.48
N ALA A 777 -0.87 56.29 -9.32
CA ALA A 777 -1.67 57.51 -9.29
C ALA A 777 -3.00 57.28 -10.03
N VAL A 778 -4.00 58.10 -9.73
CA VAL A 778 -5.29 58.11 -10.44
C VAL A 778 -5.63 59.50 -10.97
N ALA A 779 -6.29 59.57 -12.13
CA ALA A 779 -6.72 60.82 -12.74
C ALA A 779 -8.17 60.81 -13.18
N MET A 780 -8.91 61.85 -12.83
CA MET A 780 -10.33 61.94 -13.19
C MET A 780 -10.62 63.18 -13.99
N MET A 781 -11.22 62.95 -15.15
CA MET A 781 -11.52 63.98 -16.13
C MET A 781 -13.03 64.06 -16.31
N ALA A 782 -13.61 65.22 -16.01
CA ALA A 782 -15.04 65.50 -16.18
C ALA A 782 -16.00 64.46 -15.54
N GLY A 783 -15.59 63.84 -14.43
CA GLY A 783 -16.36 62.85 -13.69
C GLY A 783 -17.13 63.43 -12.49
N HIS A 784 -18.08 62.66 -11.98
CA HIS A 784 -18.86 62.92 -10.78
C HIS A 784 -18.55 61.88 -9.69
N PRO A 785 -18.29 62.29 -8.44
CA PRO A 785 -17.89 61.37 -7.36
C PRO A 785 -18.99 60.45 -6.84
N ASN A 786 -20.26 60.80 -7.07
CA ASN A 786 -21.40 60.18 -6.40
C ASN A 786 -21.20 60.22 -4.87
N ASP A 787 -21.17 59.06 -4.23
CA ASP A 787 -20.97 58.89 -2.78
C ASP A 787 -19.53 58.52 -2.39
N ALA A 788 -18.60 58.48 -3.36
CA ALA A 788 -17.20 58.17 -3.11
C ALA A 788 -16.57 59.18 -2.14
N ARG A 789 -15.58 58.70 -1.38
CA ARG A 789 -14.87 59.51 -0.38
C ARG A 789 -13.36 59.42 -0.57
N PRO A 790 -12.62 60.52 -0.33
CA PRO A 790 -11.18 60.54 -0.51
C PRO A 790 -10.42 59.83 0.62
N ASP A 791 -11.06 59.45 1.73
CA ASP A 791 -10.40 58.95 2.95
C ASP A 791 -9.35 57.86 2.69
N SER A 792 -9.71 56.85 1.89
CA SER A 792 -8.84 55.71 1.54
C SER A 792 -7.71 56.07 0.55
N MET A 793 -7.70 57.30 0.02
CA MET A 793 -6.68 57.79 -0.92
C MET A 793 -5.49 58.45 -0.24
N ARG A 794 -5.33 58.30 1.09
CA ARG A 794 -4.21 58.90 1.84
C ARG A 794 -2.86 58.67 1.17
N ASN A 795 -2.61 57.45 0.67
CA ASN A 795 -1.32 57.05 0.11
C ASN A 795 -1.32 56.97 -1.43
N THR A 796 -2.42 57.36 -2.07
CA THR A 796 -2.59 57.21 -3.52
C THR A 796 -2.72 58.60 -4.17
N PRO A 797 -1.72 59.04 -4.95
CA PRO A 797 -1.77 60.29 -5.68
C PRO A 797 -3.00 60.42 -6.58
N PHE A 798 -3.63 61.59 -6.52
CA PHE A 798 -4.92 61.84 -7.13
C PHE A 798 -4.95 63.16 -7.89
N THR A 799 -5.30 63.13 -9.17
CA THR A 799 -5.53 64.36 -9.94
C THR A 799 -6.94 64.46 -10.49
N LEU A 800 -7.50 65.66 -10.46
CA LEU A 800 -8.87 65.95 -10.88
C LEU A 800 -8.86 67.12 -11.85
N HIS A 801 -9.43 66.90 -13.03
CA HIS A 801 -9.51 67.86 -14.11
C HIS A 801 -10.98 68.10 -14.49
N MET A 802 -11.43 69.34 -14.40
CA MET A 802 -12.84 69.71 -14.60
C MET A 802 -12.98 71.02 -15.36
N GLY A 803 -13.90 71.10 -16.32
CA GLY A 803 -14.28 72.37 -16.92
C GLY A 803 -15.17 73.17 -15.99
N ALA A 804 -14.90 74.47 -15.79
CA ALA A 804 -15.72 75.32 -14.93
C ALA A 804 -17.18 75.46 -15.43
N LYS A 805 -17.40 75.23 -16.74
CA LYS A 805 -18.72 75.26 -17.40
C LYS A 805 -19.35 73.86 -17.54
N ASP A 806 -18.79 72.81 -16.93
CA ASP A 806 -19.40 71.46 -16.87
C ASP A 806 -20.43 71.37 -15.74
N GLU A 807 -21.55 72.07 -15.92
CA GLU A 807 -22.66 72.18 -14.96
C GLU A 807 -23.53 70.91 -14.79
N PRO A 808 -23.72 70.03 -15.81
CA PRO A 808 -24.55 68.84 -15.65
C PRO A 808 -24.14 67.99 -14.44
N TYR A 809 -25.13 67.57 -13.65
CA TYR A 809 -24.95 66.83 -12.38
C TYR A 809 -24.12 67.59 -11.33
N ASN A 810 -23.94 68.91 -11.46
CA ASN A 810 -23.10 69.73 -10.58
C ASN A 810 -21.63 69.24 -10.53
N ARG A 811 -21.08 68.73 -11.64
CA ARG A 811 -19.72 68.20 -11.70
C ARG A 811 -18.65 69.23 -11.33
N ASN A 812 -18.75 70.44 -11.88
CA ASN A 812 -17.89 71.57 -11.53
C ASN A 812 -17.93 71.92 -10.03
N GLY A 813 -19.11 71.96 -9.42
CA GLY A 813 -19.26 72.19 -7.98
C GLY A 813 -18.68 71.06 -7.13
N GLN A 814 -18.90 69.80 -7.54
CA GLN A 814 -18.31 68.64 -6.86
C GLN A 814 -16.78 68.62 -6.95
N ALA A 815 -16.21 69.03 -8.08
CA ALA A 815 -14.77 69.17 -8.23
C ALA A 815 -14.18 70.17 -7.22
N GLN A 816 -14.84 71.31 -7.01
CA GLN A 816 -14.43 72.28 -5.99
C GLN A 816 -14.56 71.70 -4.57
N ILE A 817 -15.67 71.02 -4.27
CA ILE A 817 -15.85 70.35 -2.96
C ILE A 817 -14.73 69.34 -2.69
N TRP A 818 -14.33 68.55 -3.70
CA TRP A 818 -13.22 67.61 -3.58
C TRP A 818 -11.88 68.30 -3.41
N LYS A 819 -11.63 69.40 -4.14
CA LYS A 819 -10.43 70.24 -3.96
C LYS A 819 -10.30 70.72 -2.52
N ASP A 820 -11.39 71.25 -1.95
CA ASP A 820 -11.40 71.77 -0.59
C ASP A 820 -11.21 70.64 0.43
N LYS A 821 -11.90 69.50 0.26
CA LYS A 821 -11.74 68.31 1.12
C LYS A 821 -10.31 67.77 1.13
N LEU A 822 -9.71 67.59 -0.04
CA LEU A 822 -8.34 67.08 -0.17
C LEU A 822 -7.32 68.07 0.43
N THR A 823 -7.55 69.38 0.27
CA THR A 823 -6.72 70.42 0.89
C THR A 823 -6.78 70.33 2.42
N VAL A 824 -7.98 70.19 3.00
CA VAL A 824 -8.16 70.04 4.45
C VAL A 824 -7.51 68.75 4.97
N LEU A 825 -7.72 67.62 4.27
CA LEU A 825 -7.13 66.34 4.65
C LEU A 825 -5.60 66.36 4.58
N ALA A 826 -5.02 66.91 3.51
CA ALA A 826 -3.57 67.04 3.35
C ALA A 826 -2.95 67.98 4.40
N ALA A 827 -3.67 69.04 4.79
CA ALA A 827 -3.23 69.94 5.87
C ALA A 827 -3.26 69.25 7.25
N ALA A 828 -4.23 68.37 7.49
CA ALA A 828 -4.37 67.62 8.74
C ALA A 828 -3.40 66.42 8.86
N ASP A 829 -2.93 65.88 7.72
CA ASP A 829 -2.03 64.72 7.67
C ASP A 829 -0.85 65.01 6.73
N PRO A 830 0.21 65.71 7.21
CA PRO A 830 1.35 66.08 6.38
C PRO A 830 1.98 64.88 5.65
N GLY A 831 2.07 64.97 4.32
CA GLY A 831 2.55 63.89 3.45
C GLY A 831 1.48 62.89 3.02
N GLY A 832 0.25 63.00 3.55
CA GLY A 832 -0.94 62.29 3.08
C GLY A 832 -1.70 63.07 2.01
N TYR A 833 -2.56 62.36 1.27
CA TYR A 833 -3.44 62.88 0.23
C TYR A 833 -2.73 63.72 -0.84
N PRO A 834 -1.64 63.23 -1.47
CA PRO A 834 -0.99 63.95 -2.57
C PRO A 834 -1.97 64.19 -3.71
N HIS A 835 -2.24 65.46 -4.04
CA HIS A 835 -3.25 65.77 -5.04
C HIS A 835 -2.94 67.00 -5.89
N TRP A 836 -3.58 67.04 -7.07
CA TRP A 836 -3.67 68.22 -7.93
C TRP A 836 -5.11 68.35 -8.44
N VAL A 837 -5.74 69.50 -8.25
CA VAL A 837 -7.09 69.73 -8.77
C VAL A 837 -7.12 70.99 -9.63
N GLU A 838 -7.39 70.78 -10.92
CA GLU A 838 -7.44 71.81 -11.95
C GLU A 838 -8.88 72.02 -12.43
N ILE A 839 -9.37 73.26 -12.32
CA ILE A 839 -10.69 73.66 -12.80
C ILE A 839 -10.49 74.73 -13.88
N TYR A 840 -10.72 74.36 -15.15
CA TYR A 840 -10.42 75.19 -16.30
C TYR A 840 -11.54 76.22 -16.54
N PRO A 841 -11.29 77.53 -16.35
CA PRO A 841 -12.35 78.56 -16.29
C PRO A 841 -13.24 78.63 -17.54
N ASP A 842 -12.66 78.36 -18.71
CA ASP A 842 -13.37 78.55 -19.99
C ASP A 842 -13.89 77.27 -20.64
N LYS A 843 -13.63 76.11 -20.03
CA LYS A 843 -13.97 74.80 -20.60
C LYS A 843 -15.28 74.26 -20.07
N GLY A 844 -15.99 73.51 -20.92
CA GLY A 844 -17.18 72.72 -20.55
C GLY A 844 -16.82 71.26 -20.27
N HIS A 845 -17.73 70.34 -20.57
CA HIS A 845 -17.50 68.90 -20.39
C HIS A 845 -16.27 68.38 -21.16
N TRP A 846 -16.01 68.93 -22.34
CA TRP A 846 -14.78 68.70 -23.09
C TRP A 846 -13.75 69.80 -22.80
N MET A 847 -12.54 69.41 -22.37
CA MET A 847 -11.47 70.32 -21.94
C MET A 847 -10.38 70.55 -23.01
N ASP A 848 -10.66 70.23 -24.27
CA ASP A 848 -9.72 70.37 -25.40
C ASP A 848 -8.37 69.67 -25.21
N ARG A 849 -8.35 68.57 -24.43
CA ARG A 849 -7.16 67.82 -24.02
C ARG A 849 -6.18 68.59 -23.12
N GLU A 850 -6.57 69.73 -22.55
CA GLU A 850 -5.76 70.38 -21.52
C GLU A 850 -5.63 69.52 -20.26
N ASP A 851 -6.59 68.60 -20.03
CA ASP A 851 -6.56 67.56 -19.00
C ASP A 851 -5.45 66.52 -19.21
N ALA A 852 -4.87 66.40 -20.41
CA ALA A 852 -3.74 65.51 -20.67
C ALA A 852 -2.48 65.89 -19.87
N ALA A 853 -2.44 67.09 -19.28
CA ALA A 853 -1.40 67.49 -18.33
C ALA A 853 -1.35 66.57 -17.09
N ALA A 854 -2.43 65.82 -16.79
CA ALA A 854 -2.46 64.77 -15.79
C ALA A 854 -1.40 63.69 -16.03
N VAL A 855 -1.15 63.29 -17.28
CA VAL A 855 -0.28 62.16 -17.64
C VAL A 855 1.17 62.37 -17.16
N PRO A 856 1.87 63.46 -17.52
CA PRO A 856 3.22 63.71 -17.01
C PRO A 856 3.27 64.03 -15.51
N TRP A 857 2.15 64.42 -14.89
CA TRP A 857 2.08 64.55 -13.42
C TRP A 857 2.02 63.18 -12.75
N MET A 858 1.13 62.30 -13.19
CA MET A 858 0.98 60.92 -12.68
C MET A 858 2.27 60.13 -12.82
N ALA A 859 2.98 60.27 -13.94
CA ALA A 859 4.23 59.55 -14.22
C ALA A 859 5.35 59.80 -13.18
N LYS A 860 5.26 60.88 -12.39
CA LYS A 860 6.23 61.20 -11.32
C LYS A 860 6.01 60.36 -10.06
N HIS A 861 4.90 59.63 -9.98
CA HIS A 861 4.51 58.87 -8.80
C HIS A 861 4.67 57.36 -9.03
N THR A 862 5.06 56.68 -7.96
CA THR A 862 5.14 55.22 -7.88
C THR A 862 4.30 54.75 -6.69
N ARG A 863 3.65 53.60 -6.83
CA ARG A 863 2.86 53.01 -5.75
C ARG A 863 3.76 52.69 -4.56
N ASN A 864 3.29 53.00 -3.36
CA ASN A 864 3.88 52.50 -2.12
C ASN A 864 2.94 51.49 -1.48
N LEU A 865 3.20 50.20 -1.66
CA LEU A 865 2.36 49.13 -1.09
C LEU A 865 2.56 48.95 0.43
N ARG A 866 3.60 49.54 0.99
CA ARG A 866 4.00 49.41 2.40
C ARG A 866 4.03 50.78 3.09
N PRO A 867 2.95 51.58 3.02
CA PRO A 867 2.93 52.89 3.66
C PRO A 867 2.90 52.70 5.17
N LYS A 868 3.55 53.60 5.92
CA LYS A 868 3.57 53.54 7.38
C LYS A 868 2.22 53.80 8.02
N LYS A 869 1.34 54.58 7.38
CA LYS A 869 0.02 54.92 7.91
C LYS A 869 -1.06 54.63 6.88
N LEU A 870 -2.10 53.92 7.32
CA LEU A 870 -3.27 53.59 6.53
C LEU A 870 -4.51 54.26 7.11
N VAL A 871 -5.35 54.78 6.22
CA VAL A 871 -6.72 55.19 6.51
C VAL A 871 -7.57 54.37 5.57
N TRP A 872 -8.42 53.50 6.12
CA TRP A 872 -9.29 52.65 5.34
C TRP A 872 -10.74 52.90 5.73
N GLN A 873 -11.46 53.53 4.82
CA GLN A 873 -12.90 53.72 4.91
C GLN A 873 -13.58 52.74 3.96
N GLN A 874 -14.41 51.83 4.50
CA GLN A 874 -15.21 50.93 3.68
C GLN A 874 -16.29 51.69 2.92
N ASP A 875 -16.49 51.31 1.66
CA ASP A 875 -17.61 51.80 0.85
C ASP A 875 -18.83 50.87 0.94
N ASP A 876 -19.89 51.16 0.19
CA ASP A 876 -21.05 50.27 0.06
C ASP A 876 -20.69 48.94 -0.62
N VAL A 877 -19.73 48.98 -1.55
CA VAL A 877 -19.04 47.78 -2.04
C VAL A 877 -17.84 47.52 -1.14
N THR A 878 -18.00 46.61 -0.17
CA THR A 878 -16.96 46.31 0.81
C THR A 878 -15.82 45.47 0.25
N SER A 879 -14.62 45.67 0.78
CA SER A 879 -13.42 44.87 0.49
C SER A 879 -12.88 44.23 1.77
N LYS A 880 -12.31 43.03 1.65
CA LYS A 880 -11.61 42.37 2.76
C LYS A 880 -10.16 42.77 2.89
N ARG A 881 -9.58 43.45 1.89
CA ARG A 881 -8.14 43.73 1.83
C ARG A 881 -7.88 45.19 1.51
N PHE A 882 -6.85 45.75 2.15
CA PHE A 882 -6.36 47.09 1.87
C PHE A 882 -4.90 47.24 2.29
N TYR A 883 -3.98 47.36 1.33
CA TYR A 883 -2.53 47.35 1.59
C TYR A 883 -2.20 46.16 2.51
N TRP A 884 -1.37 46.32 3.52
CA TRP A 884 -1.00 45.26 4.46
C TRP A 884 -2.06 44.90 5.51
N LEU A 885 -3.33 45.33 5.36
CA LEU A 885 -4.44 44.96 6.24
C LEU A 885 -5.46 44.05 5.56
N ARG A 886 -6.11 43.24 6.40
CA ARG A 886 -7.31 42.49 6.07
C ARG A 886 -8.34 42.58 7.20
N VAL A 887 -9.61 42.72 6.81
CA VAL A 887 -10.79 42.66 7.68
C VAL A 887 -11.59 41.42 7.30
N GLU A 888 -11.88 40.55 8.27
CA GLU A 888 -12.55 39.28 7.97
C GLU A 888 -14.04 39.45 7.62
N ASP A 889 -14.74 40.37 8.31
CA ASP A 889 -16.15 40.72 8.13
C ASP A 889 -16.33 42.25 7.92
N PRO A 890 -16.03 42.76 6.71
CA PRO A 890 -16.06 44.20 6.46
C PRO A 890 -17.50 44.71 6.38
N LYS A 891 -17.80 45.74 7.17
CA LYS A 891 -19.10 46.41 7.17
C LYS A 891 -19.03 47.69 6.37
N ALA A 892 -20.09 47.98 5.59
CA ALA A 892 -20.18 49.23 4.86
C ALA A 892 -19.97 50.42 5.81
N ARG A 893 -19.17 51.39 5.38
CA ARG A 893 -18.84 52.60 6.14
C ARG A 893 -18.04 52.37 7.45
N SER A 894 -17.61 51.15 7.76
CA SER A 894 -16.62 50.92 8.83
C SER A 894 -15.28 51.58 8.49
N ARG A 895 -14.49 51.89 9.52
CA ARG A 895 -13.28 52.70 9.39
C ARG A 895 -12.14 52.17 10.25
N VAL A 896 -10.96 52.03 9.64
CA VAL A 896 -9.73 51.61 10.31
C VAL A 896 -8.63 52.62 10.01
N VAL A 897 -7.95 53.10 11.06
CA VAL A 897 -6.74 53.92 10.93
C VAL A 897 -5.64 53.25 11.73
N VAL A 898 -4.53 52.95 11.07
CA VAL A 898 -3.39 52.27 11.68
C VAL A 898 -2.08 52.91 11.25
N GLU A 899 -1.09 52.90 12.13
CA GLU A 899 0.24 53.42 11.87
C GLU A 899 1.32 52.46 12.36
N ILE A 900 2.42 52.34 11.62
CA ILE A 900 3.63 51.61 11.96
C ILE A 900 4.69 52.60 12.43
N ASP A 901 5.21 52.39 13.63
CA ASP A 901 6.24 53.18 14.29
C ASP A 901 7.34 52.26 14.86
N GLY A 902 8.33 51.94 14.03
CA GLY A 902 9.34 50.93 14.36
C GLY A 902 8.71 49.54 14.50
N GLN A 903 8.99 48.84 15.60
CA GLN A 903 8.38 47.55 15.97
C GLN A 903 6.97 47.69 16.59
N LYS A 904 6.30 48.84 16.43
CA LYS A 904 4.98 49.11 17.01
C LYS A 904 3.91 49.34 15.95
N ILE A 905 2.76 48.70 16.14
CA ILE A 905 1.56 48.87 15.31
C ILE A 905 0.50 49.59 16.14
N LYS A 906 0.24 50.85 15.81
CA LYS A 906 -0.72 51.72 16.50
C LYS A 906 -2.08 51.64 15.81
N LEU A 907 -3.06 51.04 16.47
CA LEU A 907 -4.45 51.06 16.05
C LEU A 907 -5.11 52.34 16.56
N ILE A 908 -5.22 53.34 15.69
CA ILE A 908 -5.76 54.68 16.01
C ILE A 908 -7.29 54.67 15.98
N GLU A 909 -7.87 54.05 14.94
CA GLU A 909 -9.32 53.88 14.79
C GLU A 909 -9.65 52.46 14.32
N SER A 910 -10.77 51.91 14.77
CA SER A 910 -11.23 50.55 14.42
C SER A 910 -12.75 50.43 14.55
N GLU A 911 -13.48 51.40 13.98
CA GLU A 911 -14.93 51.49 14.10
C GLU A 911 -15.61 50.42 13.24
N GLY A 912 -16.49 49.62 13.86
CA GLY A 912 -17.28 48.61 13.15
C GLY A 912 -16.50 47.35 12.76
N VAL A 913 -15.30 47.13 13.30
CA VAL A 913 -14.44 45.97 13.02
C VAL A 913 -14.11 45.23 14.32
N SER A 914 -14.33 43.90 14.32
CA SER A 914 -14.04 43.03 15.47
C SER A 914 -12.79 42.16 15.28
N LYS A 915 -12.28 42.01 14.06
CA LYS A 915 -11.14 41.14 13.76
C LYS A 915 -10.31 41.72 12.62
N LEU A 916 -9.01 41.89 12.88
CA LEU A 916 -8.04 42.46 11.94
C LEU A 916 -6.87 41.51 11.73
N THR A 917 -6.50 41.30 10.48
CA THR A 917 -5.28 40.59 10.09
C THR A 917 -4.28 41.61 9.56
N PHE A 918 -3.08 41.61 10.14
CA PHE A 918 -1.96 42.45 9.75
C PHE A 918 -0.94 41.59 9.02
N ARG A 919 -0.38 42.10 7.92
CA ARG A 919 0.56 41.38 7.07
C ARG A 919 1.85 42.16 6.94
N PHE A 920 2.97 41.45 6.95
CA PHE A 920 4.28 42.06 7.07
C PHE A 920 5.30 41.33 6.20
N ASP A 921 6.37 42.06 5.92
CA ASP A 921 7.62 41.53 5.38
C ASP A 921 8.79 42.34 5.96
N ASP A 922 10.01 41.84 5.73
CA ASP A 922 11.25 42.40 6.29
C ASP A 922 11.65 43.79 5.76
N SER A 923 10.84 44.39 4.88
CA SER A 923 11.00 45.79 4.49
C SER A 923 10.21 46.75 5.38
N MET A 924 9.30 46.24 6.21
CA MET A 924 8.42 47.04 7.07
C MET A 924 8.90 47.09 8.53
N LEU A 925 9.38 45.96 9.05
CA LEU A 925 9.82 45.75 10.43
C LEU A 925 10.85 44.62 10.48
N ASP A 926 11.53 44.46 11.62
CA ASP A 926 12.37 43.30 11.90
C ASP A 926 11.48 42.17 12.43
N LEU A 927 11.25 41.15 11.62
CA LEU A 927 10.37 40.01 11.97
C LEU A 927 11.05 39.02 12.93
N ASP A 928 12.34 39.17 13.21
CA ASP A 928 13.04 38.37 14.21
C ASP A 928 12.83 38.92 15.64
N ASP A 929 12.37 40.18 15.75
CA ASP A 929 12.01 40.83 17.01
C ASP A 929 10.49 40.84 17.24
N PRO A 930 10.00 40.79 18.50
CA PRO A 930 8.58 40.91 18.80
C PRO A 930 7.95 42.23 18.29
N VAL A 931 6.69 42.14 17.90
CA VAL A 931 5.88 43.27 17.42
C VAL A 931 4.84 43.64 18.47
N LEU A 932 4.83 44.91 18.87
CA LEU A 932 3.87 45.45 19.84
C LEU A 932 2.68 46.11 19.14
N PHE A 933 1.48 45.62 19.40
CA PHE A 933 0.23 46.23 18.98
C PHE A 933 -0.30 47.10 20.11
N GLU A 934 -0.63 48.36 19.83
CA GLU A 934 -1.19 49.29 20.80
C GLU A 934 -2.46 49.95 20.29
N ARG A 935 -3.37 50.29 21.22
CA ARG A 935 -4.60 51.04 20.94
C ARG A 935 -4.80 52.07 22.04
N ASP A 936 -5.11 53.32 21.67
CA ASP A 936 -5.30 54.43 22.62
C ASP A 936 -4.12 54.59 23.63
N GLY A 937 -2.89 54.34 23.16
CA GLY A 937 -1.66 54.41 23.96
C GLY A 937 -1.46 53.26 24.96
N ARG A 938 -2.30 52.21 24.92
CA ARG A 938 -2.18 51.01 25.77
C ARG A 938 -1.77 49.79 24.95
N PRO A 939 -0.88 48.92 25.47
CA PRO A 939 -0.59 47.62 24.85
C PRO A 939 -1.85 46.79 24.66
N LEU A 940 -2.07 46.32 23.44
CA LEU A 940 -3.16 45.41 23.07
C LEU A 940 -2.67 43.97 22.99
N HIS A 941 -1.52 43.74 22.32
CA HIS A 941 -0.92 42.43 22.14
C HIS A 941 0.57 42.57 21.79
N GLU A 942 1.40 41.60 22.16
CA GLU A 942 2.81 41.54 21.77
C GLU A 942 3.14 40.09 21.41
N CYS A 943 3.70 39.87 20.22
CA CYS A 943 4.03 38.54 19.72
C CYS A 943 5.18 38.56 18.71
N SER A 944 5.88 37.44 18.59
CA SER A 944 6.73 37.14 17.44
C SER A 944 5.87 36.61 16.29
N ILE A 945 6.24 36.91 15.05
CA ILE A 945 5.47 36.55 13.87
C ILE A 945 6.38 35.85 12.88
N ASP A 946 6.16 34.56 12.66
CA ASP A 946 6.99 33.76 11.76
C ASP A 946 6.74 34.10 10.30
N ARG A 947 7.82 34.04 9.51
CA ARG A 947 7.76 34.00 8.06
C ARG A 947 7.32 32.61 7.63
N THR A 948 6.31 32.47 6.77
CA THR A 948 5.84 31.16 6.33
C THR A 948 5.49 31.12 4.84
N ILE A 949 5.75 29.98 4.20
CA ILE A 949 5.31 29.70 2.82
C ILE A 949 3.79 29.83 2.70
N ALA A 950 3.03 29.42 3.74
CA ALA A 950 1.58 29.52 3.75
C ALA A 950 1.08 30.97 3.60
N THR A 951 1.69 31.93 4.30
CA THR A 951 1.33 33.35 4.19
C THR A 951 1.73 33.94 2.83
N ILE A 952 2.93 33.58 2.33
CA ILE A 952 3.39 33.99 0.99
C ILE A 952 2.42 33.50 -0.09
N ALA A 953 2.11 32.20 -0.09
CA ALA A 953 1.19 31.59 -1.06
C ALA A 953 -0.21 32.22 -1.00
N ARG A 954 -0.74 32.46 0.21
CA ARG A 954 -2.06 33.08 0.39
C ARG A 954 -2.09 34.51 -0.15
N THR A 955 -1.09 35.31 0.17
CA THR A 955 -1.05 36.71 -0.26
C THR A 955 -0.76 36.86 -1.75
N MET A 956 -0.01 35.92 -2.34
CA MET A 956 0.11 35.77 -3.79
C MET A 956 -1.26 35.48 -4.42
N ALA A 957 -1.95 34.41 -4.00
CA ALA A 957 -3.24 34.00 -4.55
C ALA A 957 -4.30 35.10 -4.44
N GLU A 958 -4.31 35.86 -3.35
CA GLU A 958 -5.24 36.97 -3.18
C GLU A 958 -4.94 38.14 -4.14
N ARG A 959 -3.66 38.46 -4.40
CA ARG A 959 -3.27 39.71 -5.09
C ARG A 959 -2.90 39.56 -6.55
N GLY A 960 -2.34 38.45 -6.99
CA GLY A 960 -1.80 38.37 -8.34
C GLY A 960 -0.66 39.37 -8.60
N ASP A 961 0.10 39.74 -7.56
CA ASP A 961 1.14 40.77 -7.60
C ASP A 961 2.43 40.26 -6.94
N PRO A 962 3.55 40.14 -7.67
CA PRO A 962 4.79 39.59 -7.15
C PRO A 962 5.38 40.38 -5.98
N ILE A 963 5.17 41.69 -5.96
CA ILE A 963 5.65 42.55 -4.87
C ILE A 963 4.59 42.76 -3.78
N GLY A 964 3.42 42.13 -3.93
CA GLY A 964 2.35 42.10 -2.94
C GLY A 964 2.32 40.85 -2.05
N MET A 965 3.27 39.94 -2.23
CA MET A 965 3.47 38.83 -1.31
C MET A 965 4.03 39.34 0.02
N PHE A 966 3.38 38.97 1.12
CA PHE A 966 3.86 39.19 2.47
C PHE A 966 4.31 37.85 3.06
N SER A 967 5.40 37.86 3.83
CA SER A 967 5.98 36.63 4.40
C SER A 967 5.37 36.27 5.75
N ALA A 968 4.82 37.24 6.47
CA ALA A 968 4.32 37.07 7.83
C ALA A 968 2.92 37.69 7.99
N GLU A 969 2.10 37.12 8.87
CA GLU A 969 0.80 37.70 9.22
C GLU A 969 0.38 37.33 10.64
N VAL A 970 -0.42 38.20 11.25
CA VAL A 970 -1.03 37.95 12.56
C VAL A 970 -2.47 38.46 12.56
N THR A 971 -3.37 37.69 13.17
CA THR A 971 -4.77 38.07 13.30
C THR A 971 -5.10 38.37 14.75
N LEU A 972 -5.65 39.55 15.00
CA LEU A 972 -6.06 40.02 16.33
C LEU A 972 -7.57 40.22 16.40
N GLU A 973 -8.15 39.76 17.51
CA GLU A 973 -9.50 40.16 17.91
C GLU A 973 -9.44 41.57 18.50
N ILE A 974 -10.31 42.45 18.01
CA ILE A 974 -10.37 43.86 18.40
C ILE A 974 -11.54 44.03 19.37
N PRO A 975 -11.27 44.24 20.67
CA PRO A 975 -12.33 44.42 21.65
C PRO A 975 -13.18 45.65 21.30
N PRO A 976 -14.49 45.67 21.63
CA PRO A 976 -15.30 46.86 21.53
C PRO A 976 -14.62 48.02 22.26
N LYS A 977 -14.71 49.24 21.71
CA LYS A 977 -14.19 50.40 22.42
C LYS A 977 -14.99 50.53 23.72
N GLU A 978 -14.31 50.51 24.88
CA GLU A 978 -14.96 50.80 26.15
C GLU A 978 -15.59 52.20 26.05
N THR A 979 -16.92 52.27 26.03
CA THR A 979 -17.63 53.53 26.23
C THR A 979 -17.39 53.90 27.69
N SER A 980 -16.57 54.91 27.94
CA SER A 980 -16.56 55.55 29.26
C SER A 980 -17.97 56.06 29.53
N GLU A 981 -18.66 55.46 30.51
CA GLU A 981 -19.85 56.05 31.13
C GLU A 981 -19.55 57.40 31.77
#